data_AF-A0A8S1H614-F1
#
_entry.id   AF-A0A8S1H614-F1
#
_cell.length_a   1.000
_cell.length_b   1.000
_cell.length_c   1.000
_cell.angle_alpha   90.00
_cell.angle_beta   90.00
_cell.angle_gamma   90.00
#
_symmetry.space_group_name_H-M   'P 1'
#
loop_
_entity.id
_entity.type
_entity.pdbx_description
1 polymer ?
#
loop_
_entity_poly.entity_id
_entity_poly.type
_entity_poly.pdbx_seq_one_letter_code
_entity_poly.pdbx_strand_id
1 'polypeptide(L)'
;MDTLKLIYAIEVIFYNIFGNFGNFHLVYLTIFRQELRSKSAYLQAITSFSHAVCLLNQLPNVAFFLLNFELSRNQCVFVATPYILCANIQCVMMLFILIDSILMISFPIWYRNLGTFKYVLAMFLPSLASGLFFAIAAFLMLDSTRVPVCSGPNAKRHALETEVANVTRRLRAILFIYLISWFTGGFGNNITALFLKGIALQYATSNMPGEDVMKRTWHGLTYDFRRWKRRYDEARKDAFKRRHPIAHMKHSVLDQEVFPFRAEILIIGGGLTGSSTAYWLKERFRDEDFKVVVIEDNDTFPANSSLLSTGGITQQFAIPEYIDMSLFTVEFLRHAGEHLQILDSEKPDINFLPTGLLKLATTEAEADKMRDAWKIQVEKGAKVLLLAKNDLAERFPEINFDGVILGSLGLENEGTIDTWRLLSAIREKNITLGVQYVKAKLEGFEFERKRANAETHAVDDPDYADDNKWRDQRLSGVLVRPQMNDSSARPIRAHLIVNAAGPWAGEIAKMAGMGMGKGILAVPLPVKPRKRDVFVVYAPDVPVDIPAIVEPSGIYCRQFDVGNTFLVGKSPSLEEDAKIDHSRTDVDYDLFYKEIWPTLVDRVPGFQTAKVKSAWTGKVDVNTFDGAPVIGEHPLYPNLHMMCGFGERGAMHSLAAGRSYAEKIFEGAYINVNLRKFDMRRIIKMDRSFAE
;
A
#
# COMPACT_ATOMS: atom_id res chain seq x y z
N MET A 1 -3.62 -21.39 62.42
CA MET A 1 -5.03 -21.46 61.97
C MET A 1 -5.50 -20.13 61.37
N ASP A 2 -5.03 -18.99 61.89
CA ASP A 2 -5.43 -17.65 61.40
C ASP A 2 -4.87 -17.26 60.03
N THR A 3 -3.67 -17.75 59.66
CA THR A 3 -3.06 -17.45 58.35
C THR A 3 -3.87 -18.06 57.19
N LEU A 4 -4.40 -19.27 57.36
CA LEU A 4 -5.21 -19.94 56.34
C LEU A 4 -6.56 -19.24 56.12
N LYS A 5 -7.17 -18.74 57.21
CA LYS A 5 -8.41 -17.97 57.15
C LYS A 5 -8.23 -16.63 56.44
N LEU A 6 -7.11 -15.97 56.72
CA LEU A 6 -6.74 -14.72 56.06
C LEU A 6 -6.47 -14.93 54.57
N ILE A 7 -5.74 -15.99 54.19
CA ILE A 7 -5.48 -16.34 52.78
C ILE A 7 -6.80 -16.60 52.04
N TYR A 8 -7.69 -17.43 52.60
CA TYR A 8 -8.99 -17.71 52.01
C TYR A 8 -9.84 -16.43 51.83
N ALA A 9 -9.87 -15.55 52.83
CA ALA A 9 -10.59 -14.29 52.76
C ALA A 9 -10.02 -13.37 51.67
N ILE A 10 -8.69 -13.25 51.58
CA ILE A 10 -8.00 -12.46 50.55
C ILE A 10 -8.31 -13.00 49.16
N GLU A 11 -8.25 -14.32 48.96
CA GLU A 11 -8.55 -14.96 47.67
C GLU A 11 -10.00 -14.70 47.24
N VAL A 12 -10.98 -14.90 48.12
CA VAL A 12 -12.40 -14.66 47.79
C VAL A 12 -12.66 -13.19 47.47
N ILE A 13 -12.09 -12.26 48.24
CA ILE A 13 -12.22 -10.82 47.98
C ILE A 13 -11.57 -10.46 46.63
N PHE A 14 -10.39 -11.01 46.35
CA PHE A 14 -9.70 -10.81 45.08
C PHE A 14 -10.53 -11.30 43.89
N TYR A 15 -11.02 -12.55 43.93
CA TYR A 15 -11.87 -13.09 42.85
C TYR A 15 -13.19 -12.33 42.71
N ASN A 16 -13.75 -11.82 43.80
CA ASN A 16 -14.96 -11.02 43.75
C ASN A 16 -14.72 -9.68 43.04
N ILE A 17 -13.64 -8.95 43.37
CA ILE A 17 -13.32 -7.65 42.76
C ILE A 17 -13.05 -7.81 41.26
N PHE A 18 -12.11 -8.69 40.89
CA PHE A 18 -11.71 -8.84 39.49
C PHE A 18 -12.76 -9.58 38.65
N GLY A 19 -13.36 -10.63 39.21
CA GLY A 19 -14.40 -11.42 38.54
C GLY A 19 -15.66 -10.60 38.29
N ASN A 20 -16.16 -9.86 39.28
CA ASN A 20 -17.35 -9.03 39.10
C ASN A 20 -17.09 -7.81 38.20
N PHE A 21 -15.90 -7.23 38.23
CA PHE A 21 -15.53 -6.18 37.27
C PHE A 21 -15.72 -6.69 35.83
N GLY A 22 -15.16 -7.84 35.48
CA GLY A 22 -15.31 -8.43 34.15
C GLY A 22 -16.75 -8.81 33.81
N ASN A 23 -17.43 -9.53 34.72
CA ASN A 23 -18.79 -10.01 34.50
C ASN A 23 -19.79 -8.86 34.31
N PHE A 24 -19.74 -7.81 35.14
CA PHE A 24 -20.62 -6.64 35.00
C PHE A 24 -20.31 -5.82 33.76
N HIS A 25 -19.04 -5.70 33.39
CA HIS A 25 -18.68 -4.98 32.16
C HIS A 25 -19.22 -5.69 30.93
N LEU A 26 -19.15 -7.03 30.88
CA LEU A 26 -19.69 -7.83 29.77
C LEU A 26 -21.22 -7.70 29.67
N VAL A 27 -21.93 -7.74 30.81
CA VAL A 27 -23.38 -7.50 30.85
C VAL A 27 -23.72 -6.07 30.41
N TYR A 28 -23.00 -5.07 30.92
CA TYR A 28 -23.18 -3.66 30.58
C TYR A 28 -22.97 -3.41 29.08
N LEU A 29 -21.89 -3.94 28.50
CA LEU A 29 -21.59 -3.78 27.08
C LEU A 29 -22.69 -4.42 26.20
N THR A 30 -23.12 -5.64 26.52
CA THR A 30 -24.19 -6.31 25.77
C THR A 30 -25.51 -5.55 25.86
N ILE A 31 -25.83 -4.95 27.01
CA ILE A 31 -27.07 -4.17 27.19
C ILE A 31 -26.99 -2.82 26.48
N PHE A 32 -25.89 -2.06 26.60
CA PHE A 32 -25.86 -0.65 26.17
C PHE A 32 -25.22 -0.42 24.80
N ARG A 33 -24.50 -1.38 24.23
CA ARG A 33 -23.87 -1.26 22.90
C ARG A 33 -24.60 -2.11 21.87
N GLN A 34 -25.37 -1.47 21.00
CA GLN A 34 -26.17 -2.17 19.98
C GLN A 34 -25.31 -3.02 19.03
N GLU A 35 -24.11 -2.54 18.70
CA GLU A 35 -23.15 -3.21 17.81
C GLU A 35 -22.64 -4.55 18.35
N LEU A 36 -22.70 -4.77 19.67
CA LEU A 36 -22.21 -5.98 20.33
C LEU A 36 -23.32 -7.01 20.60
N ARG A 37 -24.58 -6.70 20.24
CA ARG A 37 -25.75 -7.55 20.54
C ARG A 37 -25.90 -8.72 19.57
N SER A 38 -25.02 -9.71 19.67
CA SER A 38 -25.15 -10.99 18.97
C SER A 38 -25.86 -12.05 19.82
N LYS A 39 -26.35 -13.13 19.18
CA LYS A 39 -26.94 -14.30 19.87
C LYS A 39 -26.00 -14.86 20.94
N SER A 40 -24.72 -15.04 20.58
CA SER A 40 -23.69 -15.53 21.48
C SER A 40 -23.39 -14.52 22.61
N ALA A 41 -23.38 -13.21 22.32
CA ALA A 41 -23.16 -12.18 23.33
C ALA A 41 -24.25 -12.18 24.41
N TYR A 42 -25.51 -12.43 24.06
CA TYR A 42 -26.59 -12.59 25.05
C TYR A 42 -26.42 -13.84 25.92
N LEU A 43 -26.02 -14.98 25.34
CA LEU A 43 -25.75 -16.21 26.11
C LEU A 43 -24.57 -16.02 27.08
N GLN A 44 -23.52 -15.31 26.64
CA GLN A 44 -22.37 -14.97 27.47
C GLN A 44 -22.74 -13.96 28.57
N ALA A 45 -23.62 -13.00 28.29
CA ALA A 45 -24.12 -12.06 29.30
C ALA A 45 -24.95 -12.75 30.39
N ILE A 46 -25.83 -13.70 30.03
CA ILE A 46 -26.60 -14.52 31.00
C ILE A 46 -25.65 -15.34 31.89
N THR A 47 -24.60 -15.90 31.30
CA THR A 47 -23.59 -16.68 32.02
C THR A 47 -22.77 -15.79 32.97
N SER A 48 -22.40 -14.59 32.51
CA SER A 48 -21.66 -13.61 33.30
C SER A 48 -22.49 -13.06 34.47
N PHE A 49 -23.78 -12.83 34.26
CA PHE A 49 -24.71 -12.45 35.33
C PHE A 49 -24.80 -13.55 36.40
N SER A 50 -24.96 -14.81 35.98
CA SER A 50 -25.01 -15.95 36.91
C SER A 50 -23.72 -16.09 37.71
N HIS A 51 -22.57 -15.91 37.05
CA HIS A 51 -21.26 -15.94 37.69
C HIS A 51 -21.07 -14.79 38.69
N ALA A 52 -21.57 -13.59 38.39
CA ALA A 52 -21.50 -12.47 39.31
C ALA A 52 -22.32 -12.72 40.59
N VAL A 53 -23.52 -13.30 40.46
CA VAL A 53 -24.35 -13.69 41.61
C VAL A 53 -23.62 -14.74 42.45
N CYS A 54 -22.98 -15.75 41.82
CA CYS A 54 -22.20 -16.75 42.53
C CYS A 54 -21.04 -16.14 43.32
N LEU A 55 -20.28 -15.21 42.73
CA LEU A 55 -19.17 -14.53 43.39
C LEU A 55 -19.64 -13.68 44.57
N LEU A 56 -20.71 -12.89 44.39
CA LEU A 56 -21.29 -12.07 45.46
C LEU A 56 -21.78 -12.93 46.63
N ASN A 57 -22.35 -14.09 46.36
CA ASN A 57 -22.84 -15.01 47.39
C ASN A 57 -21.72 -15.68 48.21
N GLN A 58 -20.44 -15.51 47.85
CA GLN A 58 -19.31 -15.97 48.65
C GLN A 58 -18.85 -14.94 49.70
N LEU A 59 -19.23 -13.66 49.57
CA LEU A 59 -18.84 -12.62 50.54
C LEU A 59 -19.41 -12.87 51.95
N PRO A 60 -20.68 -13.29 52.12
CA PRO A 60 -21.18 -13.67 53.44
C PRO A 60 -20.40 -14.83 54.09
N ASN A 61 -19.90 -15.78 53.28
CA ASN A 61 -19.11 -16.90 53.77
C ASN A 61 -17.75 -16.47 54.32
N VAL A 62 -17.12 -15.45 53.73
CA VAL A 62 -15.91 -14.85 54.27
C VAL A 62 -16.18 -14.24 55.65
N ALA A 63 -17.29 -13.51 55.79
CA ALA A 63 -17.68 -12.91 57.08
C ALA A 63 -17.95 -13.99 58.15
N PHE A 64 -18.70 -15.04 57.82
CA PHE A 64 -18.98 -16.13 58.76
C PHE A 64 -17.72 -16.91 59.15
N PHE A 65 -16.81 -17.14 58.21
CA PHE A 65 -15.57 -17.88 58.44
C PHE A 65 -14.55 -17.10 59.29
N LEU A 66 -14.48 -15.77 59.11
CA LEU A 66 -13.63 -14.90 59.94
C LEU A 66 -14.21 -14.71 61.36
N LEU A 67 -15.54 -14.67 61.50
CA LEU A 67 -16.23 -14.48 62.79
C LEU A 67 -16.54 -15.79 63.54
N ASN A 68 -16.16 -16.96 63.00
CA ASN A 68 -16.50 -18.29 63.52
C ASN A 68 -18.01 -18.48 63.76
N PHE A 69 -18.83 -17.92 62.89
CA PHE A 69 -20.28 -18.00 63.00
C PHE A 69 -20.80 -19.27 62.30
N GLU A 70 -21.35 -20.21 63.07
CA GLU A 70 -21.94 -21.44 62.54
C GLU A 70 -23.42 -21.25 62.24
N LEU A 71 -23.86 -21.67 61.05
CA LEU A 71 -25.27 -21.68 60.66
C LEU A 71 -25.84 -23.10 60.77
N SER A 72 -27.11 -23.21 61.16
CA SER A 72 -27.85 -24.45 60.93
C SER A 72 -28.07 -24.66 59.44
N ARG A 73 -28.10 -25.90 58.96
CA ARG A 73 -28.29 -26.19 57.53
C ARG A 73 -29.59 -25.56 56.99
N ASN A 74 -30.64 -25.48 57.81
CA ASN A 74 -31.89 -24.82 57.48
C ASN A 74 -31.70 -23.33 57.15
N GLN A 75 -30.88 -22.62 57.92
CA GLN A 75 -30.53 -21.22 57.65
C GLN A 75 -29.55 -21.11 56.47
N CYS A 76 -28.62 -22.04 56.37
CA CYS A 76 -27.64 -22.05 55.29
C CYS A 76 -28.27 -22.27 53.90
N VAL A 77 -29.32 -23.10 53.78
CA VAL A 77 -30.01 -23.32 52.50
C VAL A 77 -30.58 -22.00 51.96
N PHE A 78 -31.18 -21.14 52.78
CA PHE A 78 -31.65 -19.83 52.33
C PHE A 78 -30.52 -18.92 51.86
N VAL A 79 -29.41 -18.87 52.60
CA VAL A 79 -28.23 -18.05 52.25
C VAL A 79 -27.51 -18.59 51.00
N ALA A 80 -27.51 -19.90 50.79
CA ALA A 80 -26.85 -20.54 49.65
C ALA A 80 -27.76 -20.68 48.41
N THR A 81 -29.06 -20.41 48.52
CA THR A 81 -30.03 -20.58 47.42
C THR A 81 -29.66 -19.80 46.15
N PRO A 82 -29.27 -18.51 46.21
CA PRO A 82 -28.87 -17.76 45.00
C PRO A 82 -27.64 -18.39 44.32
N TYR A 83 -26.67 -18.84 45.13
CA TYR A 83 -25.49 -19.56 44.63
C TYR A 83 -25.87 -20.88 43.96
N ILE A 84 -26.71 -21.69 44.62
CA ILE A 84 -27.19 -22.97 44.10
C ILE A 84 -27.89 -22.79 42.76
N LEU A 85 -28.81 -21.82 42.67
CA LEU A 85 -29.55 -21.53 41.45
C LEU A 85 -28.61 -21.12 40.32
N CYS A 86 -27.77 -20.11 40.54
CA CYS A 86 -26.91 -19.55 39.51
C CYS A 86 -25.75 -20.48 39.10
N ALA A 87 -25.19 -21.26 40.03
CA ALA A 87 -24.13 -22.22 39.71
C ALA A 87 -24.62 -23.34 38.79
N ASN A 88 -25.87 -23.80 39.01
CA ASN A 88 -26.47 -24.84 38.17
C ASN A 88 -26.90 -24.29 36.79
N ILE A 89 -27.44 -23.06 36.74
CA ILE A 89 -27.67 -22.35 35.47
C ILE A 89 -26.36 -22.22 34.69
N GLN A 90 -25.27 -21.78 35.34
CA GLN A 90 -23.96 -21.60 34.71
C GLN A 90 -23.41 -22.93 34.13
N CYS A 91 -23.52 -24.04 34.86
CA CYS A 91 -23.06 -25.34 34.41
C CYS A 91 -23.72 -25.79 33.10
N VAL A 92 -25.05 -25.61 33.00
CA VAL A 92 -25.82 -25.99 31.81
C VAL A 92 -25.63 -24.98 30.68
N MET A 93 -25.55 -23.69 30.98
CA MET A 93 -25.27 -22.63 29.99
C MET A 93 -23.93 -22.82 29.28
N MET A 94 -22.89 -23.27 29.97
CA MET A 94 -21.59 -23.56 29.34
C MET A 94 -21.68 -24.66 28.28
N LEU A 95 -22.58 -25.64 28.45
CA LEU A 95 -22.86 -26.65 27.42
C LEU A 95 -23.57 -26.03 26.22
N PHE A 96 -24.57 -25.17 26.46
CA PHE A 96 -25.31 -24.51 25.38
C PHE A 96 -24.49 -23.48 24.61
N ILE A 97 -23.51 -22.82 25.21
CA ILE A 97 -22.55 -21.96 24.47
C ILE A 97 -21.69 -22.79 23.51
N LEU A 98 -21.31 -24.01 23.91
CA LEU A 98 -20.58 -24.92 23.02
C LEU A 98 -21.48 -25.39 21.87
N ILE A 99 -22.75 -25.70 22.16
CA ILE A 99 -23.75 -26.03 21.14
C ILE A 99 -23.99 -24.84 20.20
N ASP A 100 -24.07 -23.61 20.72
CA ASP A 100 -24.18 -22.36 19.94
C ASP A 100 -23.01 -22.24 18.95
N SER A 101 -21.78 -22.50 19.41
CA SER A 101 -20.59 -22.50 18.57
C SER A 101 -20.67 -23.54 17.45
N ILE A 102 -21.15 -24.75 17.75
CA ILE A 102 -21.35 -25.81 16.75
C ILE A 102 -22.42 -25.40 15.74
N LEU A 103 -23.58 -24.92 16.19
CA LEU A 103 -24.69 -24.53 15.31
C LEU A 103 -24.32 -23.36 14.39
N MET A 104 -23.54 -22.40 14.90
CA MET A 104 -23.01 -21.29 14.11
C MET A 104 -22.08 -21.77 12.99
N ILE A 105 -21.21 -22.74 13.28
CA ILE A 105 -20.23 -23.29 12.33
C ILE A 105 -20.90 -24.25 11.33
N SER A 106 -21.75 -25.17 11.81
CA SER A 106 -22.34 -26.22 10.99
C SER A 106 -23.52 -25.74 10.15
N PHE A 107 -24.27 -24.72 10.59
CA PHE A 107 -25.50 -24.27 9.92
C PHE A 107 -25.62 -22.73 9.86
N PRO A 108 -24.68 -22.00 9.20
CA PRO A 108 -24.59 -20.54 9.30
C PRO A 108 -25.82 -19.79 8.75
N ILE A 109 -26.43 -20.29 7.66
CA ILE A 109 -27.60 -19.66 7.02
C ILE A 109 -28.83 -19.81 7.90
N TRP A 110 -29.08 -21.02 8.41
CA TRP A 110 -30.18 -21.29 9.34
C TRP A 110 -29.99 -20.53 10.64
N TYR A 111 -28.78 -20.57 11.20
CA TYR A 111 -28.41 -19.86 12.42
C TYR A 111 -28.68 -18.36 12.27
N ARG A 112 -28.31 -17.73 11.15
CA ARG A 112 -28.56 -16.30 10.90
C ARG A 112 -30.05 -15.96 10.86
N ASN A 113 -30.87 -16.80 10.23
CA ASN A 113 -32.30 -16.54 10.00
C ASN A 113 -33.20 -16.71 11.23
N LEU A 114 -32.71 -17.34 12.31
CA LEU A 114 -33.46 -17.42 13.57
C LEU A 114 -33.53 -16.07 14.28
N GLY A 115 -34.70 -15.72 14.80
CA GLY A 115 -34.85 -14.52 15.64
C GLY A 115 -34.03 -14.63 16.94
N THR A 116 -33.23 -13.62 17.24
CA THR A 116 -32.32 -13.59 18.41
C THR A 116 -33.04 -13.88 19.72
N PHE A 117 -34.21 -13.28 19.95
CA PHE A 117 -34.98 -13.48 21.18
C PHE A 117 -35.44 -14.94 21.36
N LYS A 118 -36.04 -15.54 20.31
CA LYS A 118 -36.52 -16.93 20.35
C LYS A 118 -35.39 -17.92 20.59
N TYR A 119 -34.25 -17.68 19.95
CA TYR A 119 -33.06 -18.52 20.07
C TYR A 119 -32.45 -18.47 21.48
N VAL A 120 -32.22 -17.28 22.01
CA VAL A 120 -31.65 -17.09 23.36
C VAL A 120 -32.59 -17.68 24.42
N LEU A 121 -33.91 -17.49 24.27
CA LEU A 121 -34.90 -18.05 25.18
C LEU A 121 -34.89 -19.59 25.17
N ALA A 122 -34.82 -20.20 23.98
CA ALA A 122 -34.75 -21.67 23.85
C ALA A 122 -33.50 -22.26 24.50
N MET A 123 -32.36 -21.57 24.42
CA MET A 123 -31.10 -22.01 25.05
C MET A 123 -31.05 -21.75 26.57
N PHE A 124 -31.79 -20.76 27.07
CA PHE A 124 -31.80 -20.41 28.49
C PHE A 124 -32.78 -21.25 29.33
N LEU A 125 -33.97 -21.57 28.81
CA LEU A 125 -35.02 -22.26 29.57
C LEU A 125 -34.58 -23.60 30.20
N PRO A 126 -33.83 -24.49 29.52
CA PRO A 126 -33.35 -25.72 30.13
C PRO A 126 -32.37 -25.47 31.30
N SER A 127 -31.53 -24.45 31.17
CA SER A 127 -30.58 -24.04 32.21
C SER A 127 -31.31 -23.52 33.45
N LEU A 128 -32.36 -22.71 33.25
CA LEU A 128 -33.20 -22.21 34.33
C LEU A 128 -33.96 -23.34 35.04
N ALA A 129 -34.54 -24.28 34.29
CA ALA A 129 -35.25 -25.42 34.85
C ALA A 129 -34.33 -26.29 35.72
N SER A 130 -33.09 -26.52 35.29
CA SER A 130 -32.07 -27.23 36.07
C SER A 130 -31.74 -26.51 37.38
N GLY A 131 -31.50 -25.19 37.32
CA GLY A 131 -31.23 -24.40 38.52
C GLY A 131 -32.37 -24.43 39.53
N LEU A 132 -33.62 -24.30 39.07
CA LEU A 132 -34.81 -24.37 39.93
C LEU A 132 -34.97 -25.75 40.57
N PHE A 133 -34.77 -26.83 39.82
CA PHE A 133 -34.81 -28.19 40.34
C PHE A 133 -33.83 -28.38 41.50
N PHE A 134 -32.60 -27.92 41.35
CA PHE A 134 -31.57 -28.04 42.39
C PHE A 134 -31.78 -27.13 43.59
N ALA A 135 -32.37 -25.94 43.39
CA ALA A 135 -32.78 -25.08 44.49
C ALA A 135 -33.91 -25.72 45.30
N ILE A 136 -34.96 -26.22 44.64
CA ILE A 136 -36.09 -26.90 45.28
C ILE A 136 -35.63 -28.18 46.01
N ALA A 137 -34.79 -28.99 45.37
CA ALA A 137 -34.22 -30.19 45.99
C ALA A 137 -33.39 -29.87 47.25
N ALA A 138 -32.73 -28.70 47.30
CA ALA A 138 -32.03 -28.24 48.51
C ALA A 138 -33.00 -28.01 49.67
N PHE A 139 -34.15 -27.39 49.39
CA PHE A 139 -35.20 -27.15 50.38
C PHE A 139 -35.93 -28.42 50.84
N LEU A 140 -35.99 -29.46 50.01
CA LEU A 140 -36.60 -30.74 50.40
C LEU A 140 -35.68 -31.62 51.26
N MET A 141 -34.39 -31.28 51.37
CA MET A 141 -33.37 -32.05 52.10
C MET A 141 -32.88 -31.34 53.39
N LEU A 142 -33.74 -30.56 54.03
CA LEU A 142 -33.43 -29.80 55.24
C LEU A 142 -33.19 -30.74 56.44
N ASP A 143 -32.09 -30.50 57.15
CA ASP A 143 -31.85 -31.06 58.50
C ASP A 143 -31.34 -29.95 59.43
N SER A 144 -31.33 -30.21 60.73
CA SER A 144 -30.88 -29.25 61.76
C SER A 144 -29.39 -29.33 62.08
N THR A 145 -28.58 -29.97 61.22
CA THR A 145 -27.15 -30.11 61.47
C THR A 145 -26.45 -28.76 61.37
N ARG A 146 -25.51 -28.51 62.29
CA ARG A 146 -24.67 -27.32 62.23
C ARG A 146 -23.56 -27.51 61.21
N VAL A 147 -23.32 -26.50 60.41
CA VAL A 147 -22.34 -26.53 59.33
C VAL A 147 -21.26 -25.47 59.61
N PRO A 148 -19.97 -25.84 59.58
CA PRO A 148 -18.88 -24.90 59.89
C PRO A 148 -18.70 -23.81 58.82
N VAL A 149 -19.07 -24.07 57.57
CA VAL A 149 -19.04 -23.10 56.45
C VAL A 149 -20.25 -23.29 55.54
N CYS A 150 -21.03 -22.22 55.32
CA CYS A 150 -22.20 -22.25 54.47
C CYS A 150 -21.87 -22.21 52.96
N SER A 151 -21.28 -23.29 52.47
CA SER A 151 -20.99 -23.50 51.05
C SER A 151 -22.08 -24.31 50.35
N GLY A 152 -22.20 -24.19 49.02
CA GLY A 152 -23.14 -25.00 48.22
C GLY A 152 -23.12 -26.51 48.52
N PRO A 153 -21.94 -27.16 48.60
CA PRO A 153 -21.83 -28.57 48.97
C PRO A 153 -22.33 -28.90 50.38
N ASN A 154 -22.17 -27.99 51.34
CA ASN A 154 -22.59 -28.23 52.73
C ASN A 154 -24.06 -27.87 52.99
N ALA A 155 -24.70 -27.15 52.07
CA ALA A 155 -26.13 -26.86 52.09
C ALA A 155 -27.00 -28.04 51.59
N LYS A 156 -26.40 -29.11 51.03
CA LYS A 156 -27.10 -30.26 50.42
C LYS A 156 -26.42 -31.60 50.72
N ARG A 157 -27.09 -32.73 50.44
CA ARG A 157 -26.45 -34.07 50.48
C ARG A 157 -25.70 -34.33 49.16
N HIS A 158 -24.40 -34.61 49.27
CA HIS A 158 -23.33 -34.53 48.25
C HIS A 158 -23.49 -35.27 46.90
N ALA A 159 -24.51 -36.10 46.68
CA ALA A 159 -24.54 -37.08 45.60
C ALA A 159 -25.09 -36.57 44.24
N LEU A 160 -26.12 -35.71 44.22
CA LEU A 160 -26.88 -35.42 42.99
C LEU A 160 -26.28 -34.33 42.08
N GLU A 161 -25.67 -33.29 42.67
CA GLU A 161 -25.08 -32.15 41.93
C GLU A 161 -23.73 -32.53 41.29
N THR A 162 -22.99 -33.42 41.96
CA THR A 162 -21.74 -33.99 41.45
C THR A 162 -21.98 -34.78 40.17
N GLU A 163 -23.08 -35.54 40.08
CA GLU A 163 -23.45 -36.29 38.88
C GLU A 163 -23.80 -35.36 37.70
N VAL A 164 -24.61 -34.32 37.90
CA VAL A 164 -24.93 -33.37 36.82
C VAL A 164 -23.70 -32.57 36.37
N ALA A 165 -22.82 -32.17 37.30
CA ALA A 165 -21.55 -31.54 36.96
C ALA A 165 -20.62 -32.48 36.19
N ASN A 166 -20.60 -33.78 36.53
CA ASN A 166 -19.81 -34.79 35.84
C ASN A 166 -20.37 -35.09 34.44
N VAL A 167 -21.68 -35.24 34.29
CA VAL A 167 -22.35 -35.46 33.01
C VAL A 167 -22.13 -34.27 32.07
N THR A 168 -22.35 -33.04 32.54
CA THR A 168 -22.09 -31.83 31.74
C THR A 168 -20.61 -31.66 31.38
N ARG A 169 -19.69 -32.05 32.26
CA ARG A 169 -18.24 -32.05 31.96
C ARG A 169 -17.88 -33.09 30.89
N ARG A 170 -18.43 -34.30 30.98
CA ARG A 170 -18.23 -35.37 29.98
C ARG A 170 -18.81 -34.97 28.62
N LEU A 171 -20.03 -34.44 28.58
CA LEU A 171 -20.66 -33.97 27.34
C LEU A 171 -19.90 -32.81 26.71
N ARG A 172 -19.42 -31.85 27.51
CA ARG A 172 -18.54 -30.77 27.02
C ARG A 172 -17.25 -31.31 26.43
N ALA A 173 -16.59 -32.27 27.09
CA ALA A 173 -15.39 -32.91 26.57
C ALA A 173 -15.65 -33.63 25.25
N ILE A 174 -16.74 -34.39 25.15
CA ILE A 174 -17.14 -35.11 23.91
C ILE A 174 -17.42 -34.12 22.77
N LEU A 175 -18.21 -33.08 23.03
CA LEU A 175 -18.54 -32.07 22.01
C LEU A 175 -17.32 -31.23 21.61
N PHE A 176 -16.41 -30.95 22.53
CA PHE A 176 -15.15 -30.26 22.24
C PHE A 176 -14.20 -31.15 21.42
N ILE A 177 -14.11 -32.44 21.74
CA ILE A 177 -13.38 -33.43 20.93
C ILE A 177 -14.03 -33.59 19.55
N TYR A 178 -15.37 -33.57 19.46
CA TYR A 178 -16.09 -33.57 18.18
C TYR A 178 -15.76 -32.31 17.36
N LEU A 179 -15.73 -31.14 17.99
CA LEU A 179 -15.38 -29.87 17.33
C LEU A 179 -13.94 -29.92 16.80
N ILE A 180 -12.99 -30.39 17.62
CA ILE A 180 -11.60 -30.62 17.20
C ILE A 180 -11.52 -31.67 16.09
N SER A 181 -12.22 -32.80 16.22
CA SER A 181 -12.25 -33.87 15.24
C SER A 181 -12.88 -33.43 13.91
N TRP A 182 -13.85 -32.52 13.95
CA TRP A 182 -14.43 -31.90 12.76
C TRP A 182 -13.40 -30.96 12.08
N PHE A 183 -12.63 -30.22 12.87
CA PHE A 183 -11.47 -29.45 12.38
C PHE A 183 -10.33 -30.34 11.86
N THR A 184 -10.13 -31.55 12.40
CA THR A 184 -8.98 -32.40 12.07
C THR A 184 -9.28 -33.59 11.16
N GLY A 185 -10.54 -33.98 10.91
CA GLY A 185 -10.84 -35.35 10.47
C GLY A 185 -12.04 -35.57 9.53
N GLY A 186 -12.61 -34.55 8.87
CA GLY A 186 -13.83 -34.78 8.09
C GLY A 186 -14.10 -33.85 6.91
N PHE A 187 -13.16 -33.69 5.98
CA PHE A 187 -13.40 -33.47 4.54
C PHE A 187 -12.09 -33.66 3.78
N GLY A 188 -12.09 -34.55 2.79
CA GLY A 188 -10.94 -34.82 1.94
C GLY A 188 -10.50 -33.60 1.13
N ASN A 189 -9.18 -33.42 1.05
CA ASN A 189 -8.39 -32.70 0.05
C ASN A 189 -9.04 -31.47 -0.62
N ASN A 190 -8.86 -30.28 -0.02
CA ASN A 190 -8.28 -29.08 -0.69
C ASN A 190 -8.43 -27.76 0.07
N ILE A 191 -9.04 -27.71 1.26
CA ILE A 191 -9.23 -26.42 1.97
C ILE A 191 -8.58 -26.39 3.37
N THR A 192 -8.36 -27.53 4.03
CA THR A 192 -7.63 -27.60 5.32
C THR A 192 -6.11 -27.49 5.18
N ALA A 193 -5.57 -27.78 3.99
CA ALA A 193 -4.18 -27.42 3.67
C ALA A 193 -3.98 -25.89 3.54
N LEU A 194 -5.04 -25.10 3.39
CA LEU A 194 -4.96 -23.63 3.37
C LEU A 194 -5.06 -23.03 4.78
N PHE A 195 -5.81 -23.62 5.71
CA PHE A 195 -6.03 -22.99 7.02
C PHE A 195 -4.95 -23.37 8.07
N LEU A 196 -4.46 -24.61 8.06
CA LEU A 196 -3.37 -25.03 8.97
C LEU A 196 -1.96 -24.74 8.42
N LYS A 197 -1.76 -24.67 7.08
CA LYS A 197 -0.58 -23.97 6.55
C LYS A 197 -0.69 -22.46 6.76
N GLY A 198 -1.89 -21.89 6.76
CA GLY A 198 -2.10 -20.46 7.02
C GLY A 198 -1.53 -19.99 8.38
N ILE A 199 -1.63 -20.80 9.44
CA ILE A 199 -1.13 -20.41 10.77
C ILE A 199 0.28 -20.96 11.05
N ALA A 200 0.66 -22.12 10.49
CA ALA A 200 1.99 -22.71 10.70
C ALA A 200 3.07 -22.21 9.71
N LEU A 201 2.74 -21.81 8.48
CA LEU A 201 3.70 -21.15 7.57
C LEU A 201 3.91 -19.66 7.88
N GLN A 202 3.02 -19.02 8.64
CA GLN A 202 3.17 -17.60 8.99
C GLN A 202 4.34 -17.34 9.97
N TYR A 203 4.93 -18.40 10.54
CA TYR A 203 6.13 -18.30 11.39
C TYR A 203 7.32 -19.16 10.97
N ALA A 204 7.20 -20.03 9.95
CA ALA A 204 8.24 -21.02 9.65
C ALA A 204 8.86 -20.97 8.23
N THR A 205 8.48 -20.04 7.35
CA THR A 205 9.14 -19.91 6.04
C THR A 205 9.64 -18.50 5.78
N SER A 206 10.69 -18.13 6.48
CA SER A 206 11.64 -17.08 6.06
C SER A 206 13.02 -17.42 6.60
N ASN A 207 13.57 -18.58 6.21
CA ASN A 207 14.97 -18.89 6.46
C ASN A 207 15.82 -18.16 5.42
N MET A 208 16.04 -16.86 5.62
CA MET A 208 17.30 -16.25 5.20
C MET A 208 18.35 -16.64 6.25
N PRO A 209 19.53 -17.13 5.86
CA PRO A 209 20.54 -17.57 6.81
C PRO A 209 21.11 -16.35 7.57
N GLY A 210 20.82 -16.22 8.87
CA GLY A 210 21.51 -15.28 9.76
C GLY A 210 20.70 -14.57 10.85
N GLU A 211 19.37 -14.65 10.88
CA GLU A 211 18.57 -13.90 11.88
C GLU A 211 18.05 -14.73 13.06
N ASP A 212 18.26 -14.19 14.27
CA ASP A 212 17.95 -14.81 15.56
C ASP A 212 16.44 -14.75 15.88
N VAL A 213 15.77 -15.88 15.68
CA VAL A 213 14.32 -16.11 15.87
C VAL A 213 13.84 -15.70 17.26
N MET A 214 14.69 -15.82 18.28
CA MET A 214 14.32 -15.46 19.66
C MET A 214 14.20 -13.95 19.83
N LYS A 215 15.03 -13.15 19.14
CA LYS A 215 14.93 -11.68 19.16
C LYS A 215 13.66 -11.18 18.49
N ARG A 216 13.23 -11.77 17.37
CA ARG A 216 11.98 -11.38 16.68
C ARG A 216 10.75 -11.70 17.53
N THR A 217 10.74 -12.87 18.14
CA THR A 217 9.66 -13.33 19.03
C THR A 217 9.58 -12.45 20.28
N TRP A 218 10.71 -12.13 20.90
CA TRP A 218 10.80 -11.19 22.02
C TRP A 218 10.39 -9.77 21.64
N HIS A 219 10.76 -9.32 20.43
CA HIS A 219 10.36 -8.01 19.93
C HIS A 219 8.85 -7.91 19.73
N GLY A 220 8.21 -8.94 19.17
CA GLY A 220 6.76 -9.03 19.00
C GLY A 220 6.01 -9.07 20.33
N LEU A 221 6.43 -9.90 21.28
CA LEU A 221 5.85 -9.99 22.62
C LEU A 221 5.94 -8.67 23.40
N THR A 222 7.04 -7.95 23.25
CA THR A 222 7.26 -6.66 23.93
C THR A 222 6.71 -5.47 23.14
N TYR A 223 6.31 -5.64 21.88
CA TYR A 223 5.79 -4.58 21.02
C TYR A 223 4.45 -4.07 21.52
N ASP A 224 3.52 -4.97 21.85
CA ASP A 224 2.21 -4.60 22.39
C ASP A 224 2.33 -3.97 23.77
N PHE A 225 3.29 -4.42 24.58
CA PHE A 225 3.60 -3.80 25.88
C PHE A 225 4.17 -2.38 25.72
N ARG A 226 5.06 -2.17 24.75
CA ARG A 226 5.61 -0.84 24.40
C ARG A 226 4.53 0.08 23.82
N ARG A 227 3.62 -0.46 23.00
CA ARG A 227 2.45 0.25 22.45
C ARG A 227 1.47 0.67 23.54
N TRP A 228 1.17 -0.23 24.49
CA TRP A 228 0.33 0.05 25.64
C TRP A 228 0.97 1.10 26.57
N LYS A 229 2.26 0.98 26.87
CA LYS A 229 3.02 1.95 27.66
C LYS A 229 2.99 3.34 27.02
N ARG A 230 3.17 3.43 25.69
CA ARG A 230 3.08 4.69 24.94
C ARG A 230 1.71 5.35 25.07
N ARG A 231 0.63 4.58 24.91
CA ARG A 231 -0.76 5.04 25.08
C ARG A 231 -1.05 5.49 26.51
N TYR A 232 -0.51 4.78 27.49
CA TYR A 232 -0.62 5.15 28.90
C TYR A 232 0.11 6.47 29.20
N ASP A 233 1.33 6.64 28.69
CA ASP A 233 2.11 7.87 28.84
C ASP A 233 1.46 9.07 28.11
N GLU A 234 0.84 8.83 26.95
CA GLU A 234 0.05 9.82 26.22
C GLU A 234 -1.21 10.25 26.97
N ALA A 235 -1.91 9.30 27.61
CA ALA A 235 -3.08 9.56 28.44
C ALA A 235 -2.70 10.32 29.74
N ARG A 236 -1.55 10.01 30.33
CA ARG A 236 -1.03 10.72 31.50
C ARG A 236 -0.67 12.18 31.19
N LYS A 237 -0.14 12.44 29.99
CA LYS A 237 0.17 13.80 29.50
C LYS A 237 -1.10 14.61 29.13
N ASP A 238 -2.26 13.97 29.04
CA ASP A 238 -3.54 14.60 28.67
C ASP A 238 -4.04 15.59 29.74
N ALA A 239 -3.77 15.34 31.02
CA ALA A 239 -4.09 16.27 32.11
C ALA A 239 -3.26 17.56 32.07
N PHE A 240 -1.97 17.47 31.68
CA PHE A 240 -1.10 18.63 31.47
C PHE A 240 -1.54 19.45 30.24
N LYS A 241 -1.97 18.76 29.17
CA LYS A 241 -2.49 19.35 27.93
C LYS A 241 -3.81 20.13 28.14
N ARG A 242 -4.70 19.68 29.04
CA ARG A 242 -5.94 20.42 29.39
C ARG A 242 -5.70 21.75 30.10
N ARG A 243 -4.59 21.89 30.84
CA ARG A 243 -4.26 23.12 31.59
C ARG A 243 -3.54 24.17 30.74
N HIS A 244 -3.03 23.80 29.57
CA HIS A 244 -2.32 24.70 28.63
C HIS A 244 -2.91 24.61 27.21
N PRO A 245 -4.20 24.97 27.03
CA PRO A 245 -4.95 24.70 25.79
C PRO A 245 -4.40 25.45 24.56
N ILE A 246 -3.75 26.60 24.76
CA ILE A 246 -3.19 27.40 23.66
C ILE A 246 -1.87 26.81 23.13
N ALA A 247 -1.07 26.15 23.99
CA ALA A 247 0.19 25.52 23.60
C ALA A 247 -0.01 24.14 22.94
N HIS A 248 -1.17 23.51 23.17
CA HIS A 248 -1.44 22.14 22.72
C HIS A 248 -2.90 21.93 22.29
N MET A 249 -3.35 22.69 21.28
CA MET A 249 -4.55 22.33 20.52
C MET A 249 -4.34 20.92 19.92
N LYS A 250 -5.08 19.93 20.42
CA LYS A 250 -5.20 18.62 19.78
C LYS A 250 -6.10 18.77 18.55
N HIS A 251 -5.52 18.57 17.38
CA HIS A 251 -6.28 18.20 16.18
C HIS A 251 -6.96 16.84 16.44
N SER A 252 -8.27 16.84 16.65
CA SER A 252 -9.11 15.63 16.80
C SER A 252 -10.55 16.06 16.51
N VAL A 253 -11.41 15.39 15.76
CA VAL A 253 -11.40 14.17 14.95
C VAL A 253 -12.26 14.52 13.73
N LEU A 254 -11.76 14.32 12.51
CA LEU A 254 -12.58 14.40 11.29
C LEU A 254 -12.42 13.06 10.56
N ASP A 255 -13.43 12.21 10.67
CA ASP A 255 -13.61 11.05 9.79
C ASP A 255 -14.25 11.51 8.47
N GLN A 256 -13.40 12.12 7.64
CA GLN A 256 -13.53 12.29 6.18
C GLN A 256 -12.09 12.14 5.70
N GLU A 257 -11.78 11.33 4.68
CA GLU A 257 -10.41 11.13 4.15
C GLU A 257 -9.60 12.45 4.19
N VAL A 258 -8.73 12.59 5.20
CA VAL A 258 -8.29 13.91 5.67
C VAL A 258 -7.31 14.47 4.64
N PHE A 259 -7.74 15.50 3.93
CA PHE A 259 -6.87 16.29 3.07
C PHE A 259 -5.61 16.72 3.85
N PRO A 260 -4.39 16.36 3.40
CA PRO A 260 -3.19 16.59 4.19
C PRO A 260 -2.81 18.06 4.21
N PHE A 261 -2.54 18.62 5.38
CA PHE A 261 -2.07 20.00 5.56
C PHE A 261 -0.53 20.10 5.58
N ARG A 262 0.16 18.98 5.74
CA ARG A 262 1.62 18.89 5.80
C ARG A 262 2.12 17.56 5.25
N ALA A 263 3.23 17.60 4.52
CA ALA A 263 4.00 16.46 4.05
C ALA A 263 5.50 16.66 4.34
N GLU A 264 6.22 15.58 4.58
CA GLU A 264 7.68 15.60 4.58
C GLU A 264 8.16 15.69 3.13
N ILE A 265 7.58 14.89 2.23
CA ILE A 265 7.83 14.95 0.79
C ILE A 265 6.51 15.01 0.05
N LEU A 266 6.35 16.05 -0.75
CA LEU A 266 5.21 16.25 -1.63
C LEU A 266 5.63 15.98 -3.08
N ILE A 267 4.91 15.12 -3.77
CA ILE A 267 5.17 14.77 -5.17
C ILE A 267 4.00 15.25 -6.01
N ILE A 268 4.27 16.07 -7.02
CA ILE A 268 3.29 16.59 -7.96
C ILE A 268 3.33 15.70 -9.20
N GLY A 269 2.25 14.96 -9.45
CA GLY A 269 2.16 13.94 -10.50
C GLY A 269 2.23 12.52 -9.92
N GLY A 270 1.19 11.74 -10.16
CA GLY A 270 1.00 10.35 -9.74
C GLY A 270 1.10 9.33 -10.88
N GLY A 271 1.75 9.68 -11.99
CA GLY A 271 2.20 8.74 -13.03
C GLY A 271 3.33 7.82 -12.56
N LEU A 272 3.95 7.08 -13.48
CA LEU A 272 5.01 6.11 -13.15
C LEU A 272 6.18 6.77 -12.43
N THR A 273 6.60 7.94 -12.87
CA THR A 273 7.73 8.68 -12.29
C THR A 273 7.48 9.11 -10.84
N GLY A 274 6.36 9.78 -10.58
CA GLY A 274 6.01 10.23 -9.24
C GLY A 274 5.67 9.07 -8.30
N SER A 275 4.92 8.07 -8.79
CA SER A 275 4.60 6.88 -8.00
C SER A 275 5.84 6.03 -7.70
N SER A 276 6.79 5.90 -8.65
CA SER A 276 8.07 5.23 -8.39
C SER A 276 8.91 5.99 -7.36
N THR A 277 8.94 7.32 -7.45
CA THR A 277 9.64 8.15 -6.46
C THR A 277 9.05 7.92 -5.06
N ALA A 278 7.72 7.93 -4.93
CA ALA A 278 7.04 7.64 -3.66
C ALA A 278 7.35 6.24 -3.13
N TYR A 279 7.37 5.24 -4.02
CA TYR A 279 7.69 3.85 -3.70
C TYR A 279 9.07 3.72 -3.06
N TRP A 280 10.11 4.21 -3.72
CA TRP A 280 11.47 4.07 -3.19
C TRP A 280 11.71 4.85 -1.91
N LEU A 281 11.05 6.01 -1.76
CA LEU A 281 11.11 6.78 -0.51
C LEU A 281 10.54 5.99 0.67
N LYS A 282 9.35 5.39 0.50
CA LYS A 282 8.72 4.61 1.58
C LYS A 282 9.28 3.21 1.73
N GLU A 283 9.80 2.61 0.67
CA GLU A 283 10.50 1.33 0.74
C GLU A 283 11.78 1.45 1.57
N ARG A 284 12.51 2.57 1.42
CA ARG A 284 13.69 2.88 2.22
C ARG A 284 13.35 3.29 3.66
N PHE A 285 12.28 4.07 3.85
CA PHE A 285 11.86 4.57 5.17
C PHE A 285 10.36 4.41 5.42
N ARG A 286 9.99 3.32 6.13
CA ARG A 286 8.60 2.87 6.36
C ARG A 286 7.90 3.50 7.58
N ASP A 287 8.45 4.56 8.17
CA ASP A 287 7.84 5.19 9.35
C ASP A 287 6.49 5.86 9.01
N GLU A 288 5.48 5.70 9.86
CA GLU A 288 4.17 6.34 9.71
C GLU A 288 4.25 7.86 9.88
N ASP A 289 5.21 8.36 10.66
CA ASP A 289 5.43 9.80 10.87
C ASP A 289 6.10 10.47 9.65
N PHE A 290 6.69 9.68 8.74
CA PHE A 290 7.23 10.18 7.47
C PHE A 290 6.15 10.15 6.38
N LYS A 291 5.52 11.30 6.16
CA LYS A 291 4.40 11.48 5.23
C LYS A 291 4.90 11.84 3.85
N VAL A 292 4.68 10.92 2.93
CA VAL A 292 4.82 11.14 1.49
C VAL A 292 3.43 11.34 0.91
N VAL A 293 3.21 12.49 0.29
CA VAL A 293 1.92 12.86 -0.33
C VAL A 293 2.14 12.98 -1.83
N VAL A 294 1.31 12.30 -2.62
CA VAL A 294 1.30 12.41 -4.09
C VAL A 294 0.02 13.12 -4.50
N ILE A 295 0.16 14.23 -5.22
CA ILE A 295 -0.98 14.96 -5.80
C ILE A 295 -1.12 14.54 -7.26
N GLU A 296 -2.33 14.15 -7.66
CA GLU A 296 -2.66 13.82 -9.04
C GLU A 296 -3.91 14.60 -9.48
N ASP A 297 -3.86 15.17 -10.68
CA ASP A 297 -4.97 15.90 -11.30
C ASP A 297 -5.76 14.92 -12.18
N ASN A 298 -6.94 14.51 -11.69
CA ASN A 298 -7.80 13.56 -12.38
C ASN A 298 -8.31 14.06 -13.74
N ASP A 299 -8.41 15.38 -13.95
CA ASP A 299 -8.89 15.92 -15.23
C ASP A 299 -7.86 15.65 -16.34
N THR A 300 -6.58 15.65 -15.97
CA THR A 300 -5.47 15.35 -16.88
C THR A 300 -5.01 13.89 -16.84
N PHE A 301 -5.43 13.12 -15.84
CA PHE A 301 -4.98 11.73 -15.64
C PHE A 301 -5.22 10.82 -16.85
N PRO A 302 -6.37 10.86 -17.56
CA PRO A 302 -6.56 10.06 -18.78
C PRO A 302 -5.56 10.39 -19.91
N ALA A 303 -5.03 11.61 -19.93
CA ALA A 303 -4.03 12.08 -20.89
C ALA A 303 -2.58 11.82 -20.42
N ASN A 304 -2.40 11.10 -19.32
CA ASN A 304 -1.09 10.80 -18.75
C ASN A 304 -0.23 9.93 -19.68
N SER A 305 0.99 10.40 -19.96
CA SER A 305 2.02 9.68 -20.70
C SER A 305 2.25 8.23 -20.22
N SER A 306 2.10 7.95 -18.93
CA SER A 306 2.26 6.60 -18.37
C SER A 306 1.15 5.64 -18.81
N LEU A 307 -0.08 6.12 -19.00
CA LEU A 307 -1.23 5.31 -19.46
C LEU A 307 -1.18 5.08 -20.96
N LEU A 308 -0.81 6.13 -21.70
CA LEU A 308 -0.75 6.14 -23.16
C LEU A 308 0.62 5.67 -23.67
N SER A 309 1.50 5.30 -22.76
CA SER A 309 2.82 4.80 -23.06
C SER A 309 2.70 3.47 -23.78
N THR A 310 3.54 3.39 -24.79
CA THR A 310 3.86 2.20 -25.55
C THR A 310 4.36 1.08 -24.62
N GLY A 311 5.22 1.36 -23.63
CA GLY A 311 5.71 0.38 -22.64
C GLY A 311 6.97 -0.38 -23.03
N GLY A 312 7.79 0.20 -23.93
CA GLY A 312 9.00 -0.45 -24.43
C GLY A 312 10.15 -0.39 -23.43
N ILE A 313 10.98 -1.43 -23.44
CA ILE A 313 12.17 -1.55 -22.59
C ILE A 313 13.34 -1.97 -23.47
N THR A 314 14.41 -1.19 -23.44
CA THR A 314 15.66 -1.46 -24.16
C THR A 314 16.84 -0.99 -23.34
N GLN A 315 18.01 -1.56 -23.61
CA GLN A 315 19.29 -1.13 -23.04
C GLN A 315 20.19 -0.45 -24.08
N GLN A 316 19.72 -0.31 -25.32
CA GLN A 316 20.53 0.18 -26.44
C GLN A 316 20.61 1.71 -26.46
N PHE A 317 21.42 2.29 -25.59
CA PHE A 317 21.69 3.73 -25.50
C PHE A 317 23.15 4.06 -25.76
N ALA A 318 23.45 5.34 -26.00
CA ALA A 318 24.82 5.84 -26.08
C ALA A 318 25.31 6.40 -24.73
N ILE A 319 24.38 6.87 -23.88
CA ILE A 319 24.72 7.45 -22.57
C ILE A 319 24.83 6.33 -21.52
N PRO A 320 25.98 6.18 -20.83
CA PRO A 320 26.19 5.15 -19.81
C PRO A 320 25.10 5.11 -18.73
N GLU A 321 24.67 6.28 -18.26
CA GLU A 321 23.65 6.39 -17.21
C GLU A 321 22.26 5.90 -17.67
N TYR A 322 21.94 5.99 -18.97
CA TYR A 322 20.70 5.39 -19.51
C TYR A 322 20.76 3.87 -19.54
N ILE A 323 21.93 3.31 -19.88
CA ILE A 323 22.16 1.86 -19.88
C ILE A 323 22.03 1.33 -18.45
N ASP A 324 22.68 1.98 -17.47
CA ASP A 324 22.60 1.60 -16.06
C ASP A 324 21.16 1.64 -15.53
N MET A 325 20.40 2.70 -15.87
CA MET A 325 18.98 2.79 -15.50
C MET A 325 18.14 1.67 -16.14
N SER A 326 18.36 1.37 -17.42
CA SER A 326 17.63 0.30 -18.12
C SER A 326 17.94 -1.08 -17.56
N LEU A 327 19.21 -1.37 -17.29
CA LEU A 327 19.67 -2.63 -16.67
C LEU A 327 19.02 -2.84 -15.29
N PHE A 328 18.94 -1.79 -14.48
CA PHE A 328 18.24 -1.88 -13.21
C PHE A 328 16.73 -2.09 -13.39
N THR A 329 16.10 -1.30 -14.25
CA THR A 329 14.65 -1.33 -14.42
C THR A 329 14.18 -2.69 -14.92
N VAL A 330 14.83 -3.28 -15.90
CA VAL A 330 14.42 -4.60 -16.40
C VAL A 330 14.54 -5.69 -15.34
N GLU A 331 15.60 -5.66 -14.53
CA GLU A 331 15.77 -6.62 -13.43
C GLU A 331 14.65 -6.47 -12.38
N PHE A 332 14.28 -5.22 -12.06
CA PHE A 332 13.13 -4.94 -11.22
C PHE A 332 11.82 -5.45 -11.84
N LEU A 333 11.61 -5.25 -13.14
CA LEU A 333 10.39 -5.64 -13.83
C LEU A 333 10.22 -7.16 -13.91
N ARG A 334 11.29 -7.91 -14.12
CA ARG A 334 11.29 -9.38 -14.06
C ARG A 334 10.84 -9.91 -12.69
N HIS A 335 11.14 -9.17 -11.63
CA HIS A 335 10.78 -9.49 -10.25
C HIS A 335 9.67 -8.58 -9.69
N ALA A 336 8.93 -7.87 -10.55
CA ALA A 336 7.94 -6.88 -10.12
C ALA A 336 6.84 -7.52 -9.27
N GLY A 337 6.44 -8.75 -9.61
CA GLY A 337 5.47 -9.52 -8.83
C GLY A 337 5.91 -9.76 -7.38
N GLU A 338 7.21 -9.75 -7.08
CA GLU A 338 7.74 -9.92 -5.72
C GLU A 338 7.90 -8.58 -5.02
N HIS A 339 8.46 -7.60 -5.72
CA HIS A 339 8.68 -6.25 -5.19
C HIS A 339 7.37 -5.50 -4.87
N LEU A 340 6.33 -5.73 -5.68
CA LEU A 340 5.07 -5.01 -5.62
C LEU A 340 3.94 -5.82 -4.96
N GLN A 341 4.20 -7.04 -4.50
CA GLN A 341 3.20 -7.84 -3.79
C GLN A 341 2.71 -7.14 -2.51
N ILE A 342 1.41 -7.22 -2.26
CA ILE A 342 0.76 -6.75 -1.04
C ILE A 342 0.44 -7.97 -0.16
N LEU A 343 0.39 -7.76 1.17
CA LEU A 343 0.08 -8.85 2.11
C LEU A 343 -1.26 -9.48 1.76
N ASP A 344 -1.28 -10.82 1.71
CA ASP A 344 -2.45 -11.64 1.41
C ASP A 344 -3.06 -11.39 0.00
N SER A 345 -2.31 -10.78 -0.94
CA SER A 345 -2.69 -10.64 -2.35
C SER A 345 -1.90 -11.58 -3.26
N GLU A 346 -2.45 -11.88 -4.44
CA GLU A 346 -1.68 -12.50 -5.52
C GLU A 346 -0.56 -11.56 -5.99
N LYS A 347 0.48 -12.13 -6.60
CA LYS A 347 1.57 -11.35 -7.20
C LYS A 347 1.01 -10.59 -8.43
N PRO A 348 1.25 -9.28 -8.55
CA PRO A 348 0.79 -8.54 -9.72
C PRO A 348 1.53 -9.01 -10.98
N ASP A 349 0.77 -9.24 -12.06
CA ASP A 349 1.31 -9.56 -13.38
C ASP A 349 1.33 -8.31 -14.27
N ILE A 350 2.52 -7.81 -14.57
CA ILE A 350 2.74 -6.64 -15.41
C ILE A 350 2.77 -6.96 -16.92
N ASN A 351 2.52 -8.21 -17.31
CA ASN A 351 2.55 -8.69 -18.68
C ASN A 351 3.88 -8.37 -19.38
N PHE A 352 5.00 -8.75 -18.77
CA PHE A 352 6.32 -8.56 -19.35
C PHE A 352 6.54 -9.55 -20.49
N LEU A 353 6.64 -9.05 -21.73
CA LEU A 353 6.91 -9.84 -22.92
C LEU A 353 8.37 -9.63 -23.35
N PRO A 354 9.26 -10.62 -23.11
CA PRO A 354 10.66 -10.50 -23.48
C PRO A 354 10.82 -10.60 -25.01
N THR A 355 11.01 -9.45 -25.65
CA THR A 355 11.21 -9.34 -27.10
C THR A 355 12.45 -8.49 -27.37
N GLY A 356 13.36 -9.00 -28.21
CA GLY A 356 14.56 -8.25 -28.58
C GLY A 356 14.21 -7.02 -29.42
N LEU A 357 14.95 -5.92 -29.24
CA LEU A 357 14.87 -4.74 -30.09
C LEU A 357 15.97 -4.81 -31.16
N LEU A 358 15.59 -4.66 -32.42
CA LEU A 358 16.46 -4.52 -33.58
C LEU A 358 16.45 -3.06 -34.04
N LYS A 359 17.55 -2.35 -33.77
CA LYS A 359 17.82 -1.01 -34.31
C LYS A 359 18.64 -1.14 -35.58
N LEU A 360 18.21 -0.49 -36.67
CA LEU A 360 18.90 -0.53 -37.96
C LEU A 360 19.67 0.77 -38.21
N ALA A 361 20.72 0.68 -39.02
CA ALA A 361 21.47 1.81 -39.56
C ALA A 361 21.55 1.67 -41.09
N THR A 362 21.22 2.75 -41.81
CA THR A 362 21.23 2.77 -43.28
C THR A 362 22.35 3.64 -43.84
N THR A 363 23.00 4.46 -43.01
CA THR A 363 24.17 5.27 -43.38
C THR A 363 25.43 4.85 -42.60
N GLU A 364 26.62 5.05 -43.18
CA GLU A 364 27.87 4.67 -42.50
C GLU A 364 28.08 5.51 -41.22
N ALA A 365 27.63 6.76 -41.21
CA ALA A 365 27.67 7.63 -40.03
C ALA A 365 26.79 7.11 -38.88
N GLU A 366 25.60 6.57 -39.19
CA GLU A 366 24.77 5.88 -38.20
C GLU A 366 25.39 4.58 -37.73
N ALA A 367 25.99 3.81 -38.64
CA ALA A 367 26.69 2.57 -38.32
C ALA A 367 27.87 2.80 -37.38
N ASP A 368 28.67 3.86 -37.60
CA ASP A 368 29.77 4.25 -36.72
C ASP A 368 29.27 4.64 -35.32
N LYS A 369 28.22 5.48 -35.24
CA LYS A 369 27.60 5.82 -33.95
C LYS A 369 27.06 4.57 -33.23
N MET A 370 26.47 3.64 -33.98
CA MET A 370 25.95 2.39 -33.45
C MET A 370 27.08 1.49 -32.93
N ARG A 371 28.23 1.40 -33.62
CA ARG A 371 29.42 0.68 -33.15
C ARG A 371 29.96 1.26 -31.86
N ASP A 372 30.00 2.58 -31.74
CA ASP A 372 30.50 3.25 -30.53
C ASP A 372 29.53 3.09 -29.35
N ALA A 373 28.23 3.23 -29.57
CA ALA A 373 27.22 2.95 -28.55
C ALA A 373 27.25 1.48 -28.10
N TRP A 374 27.39 0.54 -29.05
CA TRP A 374 27.46 -0.90 -28.76
C TRP A 374 28.64 -1.26 -27.84
N LYS A 375 29.82 -0.65 -28.03
CA LYS A 375 30.98 -0.88 -27.14
C LYS A 375 30.63 -0.53 -25.69
N ILE A 376 29.99 0.63 -25.48
CA ILE A 376 29.58 1.10 -24.14
C ILE A 376 28.53 0.16 -23.54
N GLN A 377 27.55 -0.27 -24.35
CA GLN A 377 26.50 -1.21 -23.93
C GLN A 377 27.09 -2.53 -23.43
N VAL A 378 28.01 -3.13 -24.19
CA VAL A 378 28.67 -4.38 -23.81
C VAL A 378 29.56 -4.20 -22.59
N GLU A 379 30.30 -3.10 -22.50
CA GLU A 379 31.13 -2.77 -21.32
C GLU A 379 30.29 -2.67 -20.03
N LYS A 380 29.09 -2.10 -20.13
CA LYS A 380 28.12 -2.01 -19.03
C LYS A 380 27.39 -3.33 -18.72
N GLY A 381 27.58 -4.36 -19.55
CA GLY A 381 27.01 -5.69 -19.35
C GLY A 381 25.69 -5.96 -20.08
N ALA A 382 25.24 -5.05 -20.95
CA ALA A 382 24.07 -5.28 -21.80
C ALA A 382 24.35 -6.37 -22.84
N LYS A 383 23.37 -7.25 -23.08
CA LYS A 383 23.47 -8.37 -24.03
C LYS A 383 22.96 -7.93 -25.41
N VAL A 384 23.83 -7.28 -26.17
CA VAL A 384 23.51 -6.73 -27.50
C VAL A 384 24.49 -7.28 -28.53
N LEU A 385 23.97 -7.74 -29.66
CA LEU A 385 24.76 -8.14 -30.83
C LEU A 385 24.74 -7.05 -31.89
N LEU A 386 25.88 -6.90 -32.54
CA LEU A 386 26.01 -6.09 -33.74
C LEU A 386 26.14 -7.03 -34.94
N LEU A 387 25.24 -6.91 -35.89
CA LEU A 387 25.09 -7.83 -37.02
C LEU A 387 25.21 -7.06 -38.33
N ALA A 388 25.95 -7.63 -39.29
CA ALA A 388 26.01 -7.10 -40.64
C ALA A 388 24.76 -7.49 -41.44
N LYS A 389 24.53 -6.85 -42.58
CA LYS A 389 23.39 -7.14 -43.48
C LYS A 389 23.19 -8.63 -43.74
N ASN A 390 24.27 -9.36 -44.07
CA ASN A 390 24.18 -10.77 -44.43
C ASN A 390 23.72 -11.64 -43.24
N ASP A 391 24.27 -11.40 -42.04
CA ASP A 391 23.89 -12.11 -40.82
C ASP A 391 22.44 -11.80 -40.41
N LEU A 392 22.00 -10.57 -40.63
CA LEU A 392 20.62 -10.15 -40.41
C LEU A 392 19.66 -10.88 -41.36
N ALA A 393 19.98 -10.94 -42.65
CA ALA A 393 19.17 -11.61 -43.66
C ALA A 393 19.13 -13.13 -43.47
N GLU A 394 20.21 -13.75 -42.99
CA GLU A 394 20.22 -15.16 -42.61
C GLU A 394 19.34 -15.43 -41.40
N ARG A 395 19.37 -14.53 -40.40
CA ARG A 395 18.63 -14.70 -39.14
C ARG A 395 17.15 -14.36 -39.24
N PHE A 396 16.78 -13.38 -40.05
CA PHE A 396 15.40 -12.90 -40.22
C PHE A 396 15.06 -12.82 -41.72
N PRO A 397 14.85 -13.96 -42.40
CA PRO A 397 14.62 -13.99 -43.85
C PRO A 397 13.33 -13.28 -44.29
N GLU A 398 12.40 -13.03 -43.36
CA GLU A 398 11.14 -12.33 -43.61
C GLU A 398 11.26 -10.80 -43.56
N ILE A 399 12.42 -10.29 -43.12
CA ILE A 399 12.72 -8.86 -43.04
C ILE A 399 13.63 -8.47 -44.21
N ASN A 400 13.24 -7.43 -44.94
CA ASN A 400 14.04 -6.85 -46.00
C ASN A 400 15.15 -5.95 -45.44
N PHE A 401 16.42 -6.34 -45.61
CA PHE A 401 17.57 -5.56 -45.19
C PHE A 401 18.24 -4.76 -46.33
N ASP A 402 17.54 -4.52 -47.43
CA ASP A 402 18.05 -3.63 -48.46
C ASP A 402 18.22 -2.20 -47.93
N GLY A 403 19.34 -1.59 -48.33
CA GLY A 403 19.81 -0.31 -47.80
C GLY A 403 20.35 -0.34 -46.36
N VAL A 404 20.28 -1.46 -45.64
CA VAL A 404 20.82 -1.58 -44.28
C VAL A 404 22.29 -1.94 -44.32
N ILE A 405 23.09 -1.21 -43.55
CA ILE A 405 24.53 -1.46 -43.39
C ILE A 405 24.80 -2.31 -42.15
N LEU A 406 24.12 -1.98 -41.05
CA LEU A 406 24.36 -2.56 -39.73
C LEU A 406 23.07 -2.63 -38.92
N GLY A 407 22.95 -3.64 -38.05
CA GLY A 407 21.86 -3.74 -37.09
C GLY A 407 22.37 -4.08 -35.70
N SER A 408 21.76 -3.47 -34.69
CA SER A 408 21.99 -3.74 -33.27
C SER A 408 20.77 -4.48 -32.71
N LEU A 409 20.98 -5.72 -32.26
CA LEU A 409 19.94 -6.61 -31.77
C LEU A 409 20.15 -6.90 -30.29
N GLY A 410 19.18 -6.55 -29.44
CA GLY A 410 19.18 -6.98 -28.04
C GLY A 410 18.73 -8.43 -27.90
N LEU A 411 19.49 -9.20 -27.13
CA LEU A 411 19.25 -10.63 -26.93
C LEU A 411 18.45 -10.93 -25.67
N GLU A 412 18.70 -10.18 -24.61
CA GLU A 412 18.13 -10.42 -23.29
C GLU A 412 17.74 -9.09 -22.65
N ASN A 413 16.82 -9.15 -21.69
CA ASN A 413 16.45 -8.01 -20.85
C ASN A 413 15.91 -6.81 -21.67
N GLU A 414 15.26 -7.10 -22.79
CA GLU A 414 14.48 -6.15 -23.59
C GLU A 414 13.06 -6.68 -23.79
N GLY A 415 12.13 -5.77 -24.10
CA GLY A 415 10.77 -6.18 -24.40
C GLY A 415 9.72 -5.11 -24.14
N THR A 416 8.52 -5.56 -23.82
CA THR A 416 7.36 -4.70 -23.56
C THR A 416 6.68 -5.05 -22.24
N ILE A 417 6.02 -4.07 -21.64
CA ILE A 417 5.19 -4.21 -20.45
C ILE A 417 3.86 -3.50 -20.63
N ASP A 418 2.86 -3.92 -19.86
CA ASP A 418 1.67 -3.12 -19.61
C ASP A 418 1.97 -2.05 -18.55
N THR A 419 2.13 -0.80 -18.99
CA THR A 419 2.46 0.31 -18.09
C THR A 419 1.33 0.69 -17.15
N TRP A 420 0.07 0.42 -17.50
CA TRP A 420 -1.06 0.63 -16.62
C TRP A 420 -1.05 -0.37 -15.46
N ARG A 421 -0.79 -1.65 -15.75
CA ARG A 421 -0.67 -2.67 -14.70
C ARG A 421 0.50 -2.38 -13.77
N LEU A 422 1.66 -1.99 -14.32
CA LEU A 422 2.81 -1.56 -13.52
C LEU A 422 2.46 -0.36 -12.62
N LEU A 423 1.85 0.68 -13.20
CA LEU A 423 1.46 1.87 -12.44
C LEU A 423 0.46 1.53 -11.34
N SER A 424 -0.54 0.71 -11.64
CA SER A 424 -1.56 0.27 -10.68
C SER A 424 -0.92 -0.49 -9.53
N ALA A 425 -0.07 -1.47 -9.83
CA ALA A 425 0.64 -2.26 -8.82
C ALA A 425 1.53 -1.39 -7.91
N ILE A 426 2.28 -0.42 -8.48
CA ILE A 426 3.07 0.53 -7.69
C ILE A 426 2.17 1.40 -6.80
N ARG A 427 1.06 1.92 -7.33
CA ARG A 427 0.13 2.78 -6.56
C ARG A 427 -0.50 2.02 -5.41
N GLU A 428 -0.96 0.79 -5.63
CA GLU A 428 -1.51 -0.06 -4.57
C GLU A 428 -0.46 -0.36 -3.51
N LYS A 429 0.76 -0.74 -3.93
CA LYS A 429 1.88 -0.96 -3.01
C LYS A 429 2.19 0.28 -2.19
N ASN A 430 2.23 1.46 -2.82
CA ASN A 430 2.46 2.73 -2.15
C ASN A 430 1.42 3.05 -1.07
N ILE A 431 0.14 2.79 -1.35
CA ILE A 431 -0.93 2.97 -0.37
C ILE A 431 -0.66 2.09 0.86
N THR A 432 -0.25 0.84 0.67
CA THR A 432 0.07 -0.08 1.79
C THR A 432 1.33 0.33 2.56
N LEU A 433 2.26 1.03 1.90
CA LEU A 433 3.43 1.62 2.55
C LEU A 433 3.09 2.92 3.28
N GLY A 434 1.88 3.46 3.15
CA GLY A 434 1.42 4.69 3.80
C GLY A 434 1.61 5.97 2.99
N VAL A 435 1.82 5.88 1.67
CA VAL A 435 1.76 7.04 0.77
C VAL A 435 0.32 7.53 0.66
N GLN A 436 0.11 8.84 0.77
CA GLN A 436 -1.21 9.45 0.62
C GLN A 436 -1.37 10.01 -0.78
N TYR A 437 -2.27 9.42 -1.59
CA TYR A 437 -2.64 9.98 -2.89
C TYR A 437 -3.81 10.96 -2.74
N VAL A 438 -3.63 12.18 -3.23
CA VAL A 438 -4.63 13.26 -3.17
C VAL A 438 -5.05 13.60 -4.60
N LYS A 439 -6.35 13.49 -4.86
CA LYS A 439 -6.97 13.93 -6.13
C LYS A 439 -7.17 15.44 -6.08
N ALA A 440 -6.22 16.20 -6.63
CA ALA A 440 -6.24 17.65 -6.59
C ALA A 440 -5.44 18.26 -7.74
N LYS A 441 -5.86 19.45 -8.17
CA LYS A 441 -5.14 20.27 -9.13
C LYS A 441 -4.22 21.26 -8.41
N LEU A 442 -2.97 21.37 -8.84
CA LEU A 442 -2.07 22.41 -8.36
C LEU A 442 -2.50 23.77 -8.92
N GLU A 443 -2.60 24.78 -8.05
CA GLU A 443 -2.92 26.16 -8.45
C GLU A 443 -1.77 27.13 -8.22
N GLY A 444 -0.82 26.79 -7.34
CA GLY A 444 0.35 27.62 -7.08
C GLY A 444 1.24 27.10 -5.96
N PHE A 445 2.26 27.88 -5.64
CA PHE A 445 3.22 27.61 -4.57
C PHE A 445 3.05 28.60 -3.42
N GLU A 446 3.29 28.13 -2.20
CA GLU A 446 3.40 28.99 -1.02
C GLU A 446 4.86 29.38 -0.78
N PHE A 447 5.07 30.68 -0.50
CA PHE A 447 6.37 31.25 -0.19
C PHE A 447 6.33 31.85 1.22
N GLU A 448 7.29 31.48 2.06
CA GLU A 448 7.56 32.09 3.35
C GLU A 448 8.78 32.99 3.24
N ARG A 449 8.70 34.20 3.81
CA ARG A 449 9.86 35.10 3.91
C ARG A 449 10.78 34.62 5.03
N LYS A 450 12.09 34.56 4.79
CA LYS A 450 13.05 34.34 5.87
C LYS A 450 12.90 35.46 6.90
N ARG A 451 12.64 35.12 8.16
CA ARG A 451 12.53 36.07 9.30
C ARG A 451 13.85 36.78 9.67
N ALA A 452 14.93 36.53 8.93
CA ALA A 452 16.25 37.06 9.23
C ALA A 452 16.57 38.22 8.28
N ASN A 453 15.99 39.38 8.60
CA ASN A 453 16.58 40.72 8.56
C ASN A 453 15.44 41.71 8.77
N ALA A 454 15.67 42.71 9.62
CA ALA A 454 14.76 43.83 9.81
C ALA A 454 14.31 44.36 8.44
N GLU A 455 13.04 44.76 8.33
CA GLU A 455 12.53 45.41 7.12
C GLU A 455 13.57 46.43 6.64
N THR A 456 14.17 46.20 5.47
CA THR A 456 15.02 47.18 4.81
C THR A 456 14.11 48.34 4.44
N HIS A 457 13.92 49.26 5.38
CA HIS A 457 13.14 50.45 5.15
C HIS A 457 14.01 51.48 4.43
N ALA A 458 13.56 51.78 3.21
CA ALA A 458 13.45 53.12 2.65
C ALA A 458 14.66 53.80 1.97
N VAL A 459 15.77 53.10 1.66
CA VAL A 459 16.89 53.73 0.92
C VAL A 459 17.42 52.93 -0.28
N ASP A 460 16.93 51.71 -0.53
CA ASP A 460 17.37 50.92 -1.68
C ASP A 460 16.50 51.18 -2.91
N ASP A 461 17.14 51.20 -4.08
CA ASP A 461 16.49 51.22 -5.41
C ASP A 461 15.34 50.18 -5.44
N PRO A 462 14.12 50.53 -5.89
CA PRO A 462 13.01 49.59 -5.99
C PRO A 462 13.40 48.26 -6.67
N ASP A 463 14.28 48.29 -7.68
CA ASP A 463 14.78 47.08 -8.33
C ASP A 463 15.64 46.20 -7.39
N TYR A 464 16.41 46.82 -6.50
CA TYR A 464 17.26 46.13 -5.53
C TYR A 464 16.46 45.56 -4.34
N ALA A 465 15.43 46.30 -3.90
CA ALA A 465 14.52 45.85 -2.86
C ALA A 465 13.67 44.64 -3.31
N ASP A 466 13.22 44.64 -4.56
CA ASP A 466 12.51 43.50 -5.15
C ASP A 466 13.44 42.29 -5.34
N ASP A 467 14.68 42.48 -5.83
CA ASP A 467 15.65 41.39 -5.98
C ASP A 467 15.97 40.69 -4.64
N ASN A 468 16.12 41.45 -3.55
CA ASN A 468 16.30 40.88 -2.21
C ASN A 468 15.04 40.12 -1.72
N LYS A 469 13.84 40.64 -2.04
CA LYS A 469 12.58 39.98 -1.71
C LYS A 469 12.43 38.62 -2.39
N TRP A 470 12.95 38.45 -3.61
CA TRP A 470 12.96 37.15 -4.31
C TRP A 470 14.01 36.19 -3.74
N ARG A 471 15.18 36.68 -3.31
CA ARG A 471 16.26 35.86 -2.73
C ARG A 471 15.94 35.35 -1.32
N ASP A 472 15.11 36.08 -0.57
CA ASP A 472 14.74 35.74 0.81
C ASP A 472 13.43 34.94 0.93
N GLN A 473 12.82 34.58 -0.19
CA GLN A 473 11.67 33.68 -0.21
C GLN A 473 12.12 32.22 -0.16
N ARG A 474 11.53 31.48 0.77
CA ARG A 474 11.62 30.03 0.86
C ARG A 474 10.28 29.44 0.47
N LEU A 475 10.30 28.50 -0.46
CA LEU A 475 9.12 27.73 -0.81
C LEU A 475 8.72 26.87 0.40
N SER A 476 7.50 27.03 0.91
CA SER A 476 7.02 26.36 2.13
C SER A 476 5.98 25.28 1.88
N GLY A 477 5.37 25.28 0.68
CA GLY A 477 4.31 24.37 0.32
C GLY A 477 3.70 24.67 -1.03
N VAL A 478 2.51 24.10 -1.26
CA VAL A 478 1.69 24.32 -2.46
C VAL A 478 0.27 24.71 -2.10
N LEU A 479 -0.41 25.36 -3.02
CA LEU A 479 -1.86 25.53 -3.03
C LEU A 479 -2.46 24.55 -4.03
N VAL A 480 -3.35 23.67 -3.55
CA VAL A 480 -4.02 22.69 -4.41
C VAL A 480 -5.52 22.77 -4.23
N ARG A 481 -6.26 22.63 -5.32
CA ARG A 481 -7.72 22.54 -5.34
C ARG A 481 -8.12 21.07 -5.35
N PRO A 482 -8.73 20.53 -4.27
CA PRO A 482 -9.27 19.18 -4.30
C PRO A 482 -10.31 19.03 -5.41
N GLN A 483 -10.37 17.85 -6.03
CA GLN A 483 -11.38 17.55 -7.06
C GLN A 483 -12.61 16.87 -6.44
N MET A 484 -13.23 17.57 -5.50
CA MET A 484 -14.54 17.26 -4.91
C MET A 484 -15.47 18.46 -5.14
N ASN A 485 -16.78 18.24 -5.29
CA ASN A 485 -17.77 19.29 -5.60
C ASN A 485 -17.58 20.52 -4.68
N ASP A 486 -17.43 21.71 -5.30
CA ASP A 486 -17.33 23.03 -4.65
C ASP A 486 -16.22 23.22 -3.60
N SER A 487 -15.08 22.53 -3.74
CA SER A 487 -13.95 22.71 -2.83
C SER A 487 -13.00 23.84 -3.25
N SER A 488 -12.67 24.72 -2.30
CA SER A 488 -11.68 25.78 -2.46
C SER A 488 -10.25 25.24 -2.44
N ALA A 489 -9.31 26.00 -3.01
CA ALA A 489 -7.89 25.70 -2.89
C ALA A 489 -7.43 25.71 -1.43
N ARG A 490 -6.60 24.73 -1.07
CA ARG A 490 -6.08 24.53 0.28
C ARG A 490 -4.56 24.36 0.24
N PRO A 491 -3.84 24.88 1.24
CA PRO A 491 -2.40 24.73 1.30
C PRO A 491 -1.98 23.36 1.83
N ILE A 492 -0.89 22.83 1.28
CA ILE A 492 -0.15 21.68 1.79
C ILE A 492 1.30 22.13 2.01
N ARG A 493 1.72 22.24 3.27
CA ARG A 493 3.12 22.55 3.59
C ARG A 493 4.01 21.35 3.33
N ALA A 494 5.19 21.56 2.77
CA ALA A 494 6.07 20.46 2.39
C ALA A 494 7.52 20.79 2.73
N HIS A 495 8.25 19.81 3.28
CA HIS A 495 9.70 19.99 3.50
C HIS A 495 10.45 19.89 2.18
N LEU A 496 10.14 18.89 1.34
CA LEU A 496 10.61 18.74 -0.03
C LEU A 496 9.43 18.63 -0.99
N ILE A 497 9.60 19.17 -2.20
CA ILE A 497 8.62 19.13 -3.29
C ILE A 497 9.28 18.55 -4.53
N VAL A 498 8.64 17.57 -5.15
CA VAL A 498 9.12 16.92 -6.38
C VAL A 498 8.14 17.21 -7.50
N ASN A 499 8.61 17.90 -8.54
CA ASN A 499 7.87 18.10 -9.78
C ASN A 499 8.06 16.85 -10.68
N ALA A 500 7.10 15.94 -10.62
CA ALA A 500 7.00 14.74 -11.45
C ALA A 500 5.76 14.79 -12.38
N ALA A 501 5.35 15.99 -12.77
CA ALA A 501 4.11 16.25 -13.49
C ALA A 501 4.20 15.97 -15.02
N GLY A 502 5.15 15.13 -15.44
CA GLY A 502 5.31 14.71 -16.83
C GLY A 502 5.19 15.86 -17.84
N PRO A 503 4.27 15.78 -18.83
CA PRO A 503 4.13 16.81 -19.87
C PRO A 503 3.82 18.21 -19.35
N TRP A 504 3.24 18.33 -18.14
CA TRP A 504 2.88 19.59 -17.50
C TRP A 504 3.98 20.14 -16.58
N ALA A 505 5.11 19.44 -16.42
CA ALA A 505 6.17 19.85 -15.50
C ALA A 505 6.68 21.28 -15.77
N GLY A 506 6.75 21.71 -17.03
CA GLY A 506 7.11 23.09 -17.39
C GLY A 506 6.10 24.13 -16.91
N GLU A 507 4.80 23.84 -16.97
CA GLU A 507 3.74 24.72 -16.48
C GLU A 507 3.75 24.80 -14.95
N ILE A 508 3.95 23.66 -14.28
CA ILE A 508 4.13 23.59 -12.82
C ILE A 508 5.35 24.40 -12.39
N ALA A 509 6.49 24.24 -13.07
CA ALA A 509 7.70 25.03 -12.81
C ALA A 509 7.47 26.53 -12.98
N LYS A 510 6.67 26.95 -13.97
CA LYS A 510 6.31 28.34 -14.19
C LYS A 510 5.51 28.93 -13.02
N MET A 511 4.64 28.15 -12.38
CA MET A 511 3.92 28.58 -11.16
C MET A 511 4.87 28.87 -9.98
N ALA A 512 6.08 28.28 -9.97
CA ALA A 512 7.14 28.59 -9.00
C ALA A 512 8.01 29.80 -9.41
N GLY A 513 7.67 30.49 -10.51
CA GLY A 513 8.38 31.67 -11.02
C GLY A 513 9.49 31.37 -12.04
N MET A 514 9.69 30.10 -12.42
CA MET A 514 10.72 29.73 -13.41
C MET A 514 10.32 30.21 -14.82
N GLY A 515 11.26 30.81 -15.55
CA GLY A 515 11.04 31.45 -16.84
C GLY A 515 10.36 32.83 -16.78
N MET A 516 9.99 33.31 -15.59
CA MET A 516 9.29 34.59 -15.40
C MET A 516 10.04 35.55 -14.47
N GLY A 517 10.97 35.03 -13.65
CA GLY A 517 11.76 35.82 -12.70
C GLY A 517 13.07 36.37 -13.28
N LYS A 518 13.86 37.03 -12.43
CA LYS A 518 15.23 37.49 -12.73
C LYS A 518 16.28 36.43 -12.34
N GLY A 519 17.51 36.56 -12.84
CA GLY A 519 18.63 35.69 -12.48
C GLY A 519 18.40 34.21 -12.86
N ILE A 520 18.60 33.29 -11.90
CA ILE A 520 18.41 31.84 -12.13
C ILE A 520 16.96 31.52 -12.54
N LEU A 521 15.98 32.27 -12.03
CA LEU A 521 14.56 32.09 -12.36
C LEU A 521 14.19 32.59 -13.76
N ALA A 522 15.07 33.30 -14.46
CA ALA A 522 14.83 33.67 -15.86
C ALA A 522 14.91 32.46 -16.80
N VAL A 523 15.57 31.38 -16.38
CA VAL A 523 15.69 30.15 -17.15
C VAL A 523 14.44 29.28 -16.93
N PRO A 524 13.60 29.05 -17.94
CA PRO A 524 12.44 28.17 -17.80
C PRO A 524 12.89 26.71 -17.69
N LEU A 525 12.06 25.85 -17.12
CA LEU A 525 12.20 24.41 -17.27
C LEU A 525 11.83 24.03 -18.71
N PRO A 526 12.76 23.52 -19.56
CA PRO A 526 12.52 23.31 -20.99
C PRO A 526 11.74 22.01 -21.29
N VAL A 527 10.81 21.61 -20.41
CA VAL A 527 9.97 20.42 -20.63
C VAL A 527 8.64 20.84 -21.22
N LYS A 528 8.31 20.33 -22.41
CA LYS A 528 7.07 20.66 -23.11
C LYS A 528 6.26 19.40 -23.47
N PRO A 529 4.92 19.49 -23.48
CA PRO A 529 4.08 18.42 -23.98
C PRO A 529 4.23 18.30 -25.50
N ARG A 530 4.61 17.12 -25.98
CA ARG A 530 4.70 16.81 -27.42
C ARG A 530 3.74 15.69 -27.79
N LYS A 531 2.91 15.94 -28.80
CA LYS A 531 1.94 14.98 -29.36
C LYS A 531 2.67 13.79 -29.99
N ARG A 532 2.22 12.57 -29.70
CA ARG A 532 2.65 11.32 -30.32
C ARG A 532 1.45 10.45 -30.65
N ASP A 533 1.33 10.06 -31.91
CA ASP A 533 0.29 9.14 -32.37
C ASP A 533 0.81 7.71 -32.37
N VAL A 534 -0.02 6.80 -31.88
CA VAL A 534 0.27 5.37 -31.78
C VAL A 534 -0.88 4.59 -32.40
N PHE A 535 -0.54 3.56 -33.17
CA PHE A 535 -1.50 2.72 -33.87
C PHE A 535 -1.31 1.26 -33.44
N VAL A 536 -2.42 0.56 -33.27
CA VAL A 536 -2.46 -0.89 -33.11
C VAL A 536 -2.91 -1.48 -34.42
N VAL A 537 -2.10 -2.37 -34.95
CA VAL A 537 -2.26 -2.93 -36.29
C VAL A 537 -2.33 -4.45 -36.19
N TYR A 538 -3.27 -5.04 -36.90
CA TYR A 538 -3.33 -6.48 -37.09
C TYR A 538 -2.78 -6.86 -38.45
N ALA A 539 -1.76 -7.71 -38.48
CA ALA A 539 -1.05 -8.09 -39.68
C ALA A 539 -0.82 -9.61 -39.69
N PRO A 540 -1.80 -10.41 -40.17
CA PRO A 540 -1.78 -11.87 -40.05
C PRO A 540 -0.63 -12.55 -40.79
N ASP A 541 -0.12 -11.91 -41.85
CA ASP A 541 0.95 -12.46 -42.69
C ASP A 541 2.36 -12.12 -42.16
N VAL A 542 2.45 -11.36 -41.06
CA VAL A 542 3.73 -11.07 -40.39
C VAL A 542 4.04 -12.21 -39.41
N PRO A 543 5.23 -12.84 -39.46
CA PRO A 543 5.62 -13.86 -38.50
C PRO A 543 5.57 -13.35 -37.05
N VAL A 544 5.26 -14.26 -36.12
CA VAL A 544 5.06 -13.93 -34.69
C VAL A 544 6.39 -13.67 -33.98
N ASP A 545 7.49 -14.19 -34.52
CA ASP A 545 8.83 -14.22 -33.92
C ASP A 545 9.76 -13.10 -34.40
N ILE A 546 9.24 -12.12 -35.16
CA ILE A 546 10.03 -10.95 -35.53
C ILE A 546 10.40 -10.12 -34.28
N PRO A 547 11.63 -9.59 -34.19
CA PRO A 547 11.99 -8.67 -33.11
C PRO A 547 11.20 -7.37 -33.22
N ALA A 548 11.18 -6.59 -32.15
CA ALA A 548 10.75 -5.20 -32.25
C ALA A 548 11.73 -4.45 -33.17
N ILE A 549 11.24 -3.71 -34.15
CA ILE A 549 12.07 -3.02 -35.15
C ILE A 549 12.03 -1.51 -34.86
N VAL A 550 13.20 -0.88 -34.92
CA VAL A 550 13.34 0.58 -34.98
C VAL A 550 14.10 0.92 -36.26
N GLU A 551 13.39 1.59 -37.16
CA GLU A 551 13.90 2.05 -38.44
C GLU A 551 14.55 3.45 -38.27
N PRO A 552 15.67 3.75 -38.96
CA PRO A 552 16.35 5.05 -38.90
C PRO A 552 15.47 6.30 -39.05
N SER A 553 14.36 6.22 -39.79
CA SER A 553 13.33 7.27 -39.90
C SER A 553 12.58 7.57 -38.60
N GLY A 554 12.83 6.80 -37.53
CA GLY A 554 12.14 6.90 -36.25
C GLY A 554 10.87 6.06 -36.16
N ILE A 555 10.50 5.34 -37.24
CA ILE A 555 9.37 4.42 -37.21
C ILE A 555 9.74 3.19 -36.38
N TYR A 556 8.89 2.86 -35.43
CA TYR A 556 9.05 1.66 -34.61
C TYR A 556 7.83 0.75 -34.74
N CYS A 557 8.10 -0.55 -34.68
CA CYS A 557 7.09 -1.60 -34.73
C CYS A 557 7.46 -2.69 -33.73
N ARG A 558 6.48 -3.21 -33.01
CA ARG A 558 6.69 -4.34 -32.11
C ARG A 558 5.42 -5.08 -31.84
N GLN A 559 5.57 -6.33 -31.44
CA GLN A 559 4.44 -7.10 -31.00
C GLN A 559 3.81 -6.50 -29.74
N PHE A 560 2.49 -6.33 -29.77
CA PHE A 560 1.71 -5.81 -28.66
C PHE A 560 1.05 -6.93 -27.87
N ASP A 561 0.51 -7.92 -28.58
CA ASP A 561 -0.22 -9.05 -28.00
C ASP A 561 -0.02 -10.30 -28.87
N VAL A 562 -0.41 -11.45 -28.31
CA VAL A 562 -0.43 -12.73 -29.03
C VAL A 562 -1.44 -12.66 -30.19
N GLY A 563 -1.08 -13.21 -31.35
CA GLY A 563 -1.94 -13.21 -32.54
C GLY A 563 -1.71 -12.03 -33.48
N ASN A 564 -0.45 -11.82 -33.86
CA ASN A 564 -0.04 -10.95 -34.98
C ASN A 564 -0.58 -9.51 -34.89
N THR A 565 -0.66 -8.99 -33.66
CA THR A 565 -1.06 -7.61 -33.39
C THR A 565 0.16 -6.82 -32.93
N PHE A 566 0.41 -5.72 -33.63
CA PHE A 566 1.61 -4.90 -33.50
C PHE A 566 1.23 -3.48 -33.07
N LEU A 567 2.06 -2.90 -32.21
CA LEU A 567 2.03 -1.50 -31.89
C LEU A 567 3.05 -0.79 -32.77
N VAL A 568 2.62 0.27 -33.45
CA VAL A 568 3.45 1.05 -34.36
C VAL A 568 3.31 2.54 -34.10
N GLY A 569 4.36 3.27 -34.36
CA GLY A 569 4.39 4.72 -34.24
C GLY A 569 5.66 5.29 -34.86
N LYS A 570 5.84 6.60 -34.76
CA LYS A 570 7.03 7.29 -35.22
C LYS A 570 7.51 8.25 -34.15
N SER A 571 8.79 8.13 -33.80
CA SER A 571 9.52 9.11 -33.02
C SER A 571 10.09 10.15 -33.99
N PRO A 572 9.52 11.35 -34.12
CA PRO A 572 9.93 12.32 -35.14
C PRO A 572 11.32 12.87 -34.84
N SER A 573 12.06 13.20 -35.90
CA SER A 573 13.26 14.03 -35.80
C SER A 573 12.94 15.43 -35.26
N LEU A 574 13.95 16.19 -34.83
CA LEU A 574 13.76 17.55 -34.31
C LEU A 574 13.09 18.48 -35.33
N GLU A 575 13.38 18.33 -36.61
CA GLU A 575 12.80 19.14 -37.69
C GLU A 575 11.34 18.77 -37.97
N GLU A 576 11.00 17.49 -37.88
CA GLU A 576 9.63 17.01 -38.01
C GLU A 576 8.79 17.41 -36.79
N ASP A 577 9.32 17.24 -35.57
CA ASP A 577 8.64 17.61 -34.33
C ASP A 577 8.28 19.11 -34.32
N ALA A 578 9.15 19.96 -34.87
CA ALA A 578 8.88 21.40 -34.99
C ALA A 578 7.68 21.75 -35.89
N LYS A 579 7.28 20.86 -36.81
CA LYS A 579 6.16 21.06 -37.74
C LYS A 579 4.84 20.50 -37.20
N ILE A 580 4.88 19.66 -36.16
CA ILE A 580 3.69 19.04 -35.57
C ILE A 580 2.92 20.07 -34.73
N ASP A 581 1.62 20.18 -34.96
CA ASP A 581 0.74 20.93 -34.07
C ASP A 581 0.46 20.13 -32.78
N HIS A 582 1.21 20.45 -31.72
CA HIS A 582 1.08 19.78 -30.42
C HIS A 582 -0.12 20.24 -29.59
N SER A 583 -0.91 21.20 -30.06
CA SER A 583 -2.15 21.59 -29.39
C SER A 583 -3.29 20.59 -29.66
N ARG A 584 -3.21 19.88 -30.79
CA ARG A 584 -4.20 18.89 -31.22
C ARG A 584 -4.18 17.63 -30.35
N THR A 585 -5.36 17.05 -30.20
CA THR A 585 -5.61 15.82 -29.43
C THR A 585 -6.20 14.69 -30.28
N ASP A 586 -6.45 14.94 -31.57
CA ASP A 586 -6.93 13.95 -32.52
C ASP A 586 -5.78 13.18 -33.16
N VAL A 587 -6.06 11.93 -33.53
CA VAL A 587 -5.09 11.05 -34.17
C VAL A 587 -4.89 11.44 -35.62
N ASP A 588 -3.64 11.58 -36.05
CA ASP A 588 -3.31 11.83 -37.45
C ASP A 588 -3.17 10.50 -38.22
N TYR A 589 -4.24 10.04 -38.85
CA TYR A 589 -4.20 8.80 -39.64
C TYR A 589 -3.38 8.94 -40.93
N ASP A 590 -3.12 10.16 -41.42
CA ASP A 590 -2.28 10.36 -42.61
C ASP A 590 -0.83 9.97 -42.32
N LEU A 591 -0.34 10.21 -41.10
CA LEU A 591 0.95 9.72 -40.63
C LEU A 591 1.06 8.20 -40.80
N PHE A 592 0.00 7.46 -40.48
CA PHE A 592 -0.01 6.01 -40.65
C PHE A 592 0.06 5.61 -42.13
N TYR A 593 -0.85 6.12 -42.96
CA TYR A 593 -0.98 5.66 -44.34
C TYR A 593 0.10 6.20 -45.29
N LYS A 594 0.66 7.38 -45.03
CA LYS A 594 1.65 8.02 -45.90
C LYS A 594 3.10 7.70 -45.51
N GLU A 595 3.37 7.44 -44.24
CA GLU A 595 4.74 7.28 -43.74
C GLU A 595 4.97 5.91 -43.09
N ILE A 596 4.19 5.57 -42.05
CA ILE A 596 4.42 4.35 -41.25
C ILE A 596 4.18 3.09 -42.11
N TRP A 597 3.00 2.96 -42.70
CA TRP A 597 2.60 1.74 -43.40
C TRP A 597 3.48 1.42 -44.62
N PRO A 598 3.80 2.37 -45.52
CA PRO A 598 4.73 2.10 -46.63
C PRO A 598 6.11 1.64 -46.16
N THR A 599 6.67 2.26 -45.11
CA THR A 599 7.98 1.90 -44.56
C THR A 599 7.95 0.50 -43.93
N LEU A 600 6.87 0.15 -43.24
CA LEU A 600 6.71 -1.18 -42.66
C LEU A 600 6.54 -2.26 -43.74
N VAL A 601 5.81 -1.99 -44.82
CA VAL A 601 5.66 -2.93 -45.95
C VAL A 601 6.98 -3.14 -46.67
N ASP A 602 7.76 -2.08 -46.88
CA ASP A 602 9.09 -2.18 -47.47
C ASP A 602 10.03 -3.04 -46.61
N ARG A 603 9.97 -2.85 -45.28
CA ARG A 603 10.85 -3.56 -44.34
C ARG A 603 10.39 -4.98 -44.04
N VAL A 604 9.08 -5.22 -43.92
CA VAL A 604 8.48 -6.54 -43.67
C VAL A 604 7.24 -6.67 -44.56
N PRO A 605 7.36 -7.31 -45.74
CA PRO A 605 6.28 -7.41 -46.74
C PRO A 605 4.96 -7.96 -46.19
N GLY A 606 4.98 -8.76 -45.13
CA GLY A 606 3.78 -9.25 -44.43
C GLY A 606 2.84 -8.15 -43.92
N PHE A 607 3.31 -6.90 -43.74
CA PHE A 607 2.43 -5.78 -43.39
C PHE A 607 1.54 -5.30 -44.55
N GLN A 608 1.65 -5.87 -45.75
CA GLN A 608 0.81 -5.46 -46.89
C GLN A 608 -0.70 -5.64 -46.61
N THR A 609 -1.07 -6.64 -45.82
CA THR A 609 -2.47 -6.91 -45.44
C THR A 609 -2.86 -6.30 -44.09
N ALA A 610 -1.99 -5.47 -43.53
CA ALA A 610 -2.17 -4.83 -42.23
C ALA A 610 -3.43 -3.98 -42.15
N LYS A 611 -4.15 -4.09 -41.02
CA LYS A 611 -5.33 -3.27 -40.71
C LYS A 611 -5.18 -2.60 -39.36
N VAL A 612 -5.45 -1.30 -39.31
CA VAL A 612 -5.52 -0.55 -38.05
C VAL A 612 -6.73 -1.04 -37.25
N LYS A 613 -6.49 -1.58 -36.05
CA LYS A 613 -7.51 -1.99 -35.08
C LYS A 613 -7.94 -0.82 -34.21
N SER A 614 -6.97 -0.04 -33.72
CA SER A 614 -7.19 1.13 -32.88
C SER A 614 -6.02 2.08 -32.99
N ALA A 615 -6.22 3.31 -32.53
CA ALA A 615 -5.17 4.32 -32.43
C ALA A 615 -5.49 5.31 -31.32
N TRP A 616 -4.46 5.95 -30.78
CA TRP A 616 -4.61 7.03 -29.82
C TRP A 616 -3.50 8.06 -30.00
N THR A 617 -3.72 9.25 -29.45
CA THR A 617 -2.67 10.25 -29.29
C THR A 617 -2.35 10.44 -27.82
N GLY A 618 -1.06 10.57 -27.51
CA GLY A 618 -0.57 10.89 -26.17
C GLY A 618 0.30 12.14 -26.16
N LYS A 619 0.44 12.74 -24.98
CA LYS A 619 1.42 13.81 -24.74
C LYS A 619 2.60 13.23 -24.00
N VAL A 620 3.79 13.48 -24.53
CA VAL A 620 5.06 13.06 -23.96
C VAL A 620 5.82 14.29 -23.44
N ASP A 621 6.54 14.14 -22.34
CA ASP A 621 7.30 15.21 -21.68
C ASP A 621 8.71 15.33 -22.29
N VAL A 622 8.81 16.06 -23.40
CA VAL A 622 10.09 16.22 -24.09
C VAL A 622 10.85 17.41 -23.52
N ASN A 623 12.07 17.17 -23.05
CA ASN A 623 13.03 18.23 -22.80
C ASN A 623 13.54 18.79 -24.14
N THR A 624 13.17 20.03 -24.46
CA THR A 624 13.52 20.70 -25.72
C THR A 624 14.93 21.26 -25.76
N PHE A 625 15.70 21.15 -24.67
CA PHE A 625 17.08 21.65 -24.61
C PHE A 625 18.09 20.65 -25.18
N ASP A 626 18.05 19.41 -24.69
CA ASP A 626 18.97 18.33 -25.07
C ASP A 626 18.30 16.95 -25.12
N GLY A 627 16.98 16.86 -24.95
CA GLY A 627 16.26 15.58 -24.93
C GLY A 627 16.49 14.72 -23.70
N ALA A 628 17.42 15.07 -22.81
CA ALA A 628 17.74 14.32 -21.59
C ALA A 628 16.81 14.69 -20.43
N PRO A 629 16.55 13.81 -19.45
CA PRO A 629 15.70 14.15 -18.33
C PRO A 629 16.31 15.26 -17.46
N VAL A 630 15.46 15.90 -16.66
CA VAL A 630 15.84 16.88 -15.64
C VAL A 630 15.56 16.26 -14.28
N ILE A 631 16.64 15.88 -13.59
CA ILE A 631 16.60 15.14 -12.33
C ILE A 631 17.49 15.86 -11.31
N GLY A 632 16.90 16.21 -10.16
CA GLY A 632 17.67 16.79 -9.05
C GLY A 632 17.07 18.07 -8.48
N GLU A 633 17.85 18.75 -7.65
CA GLU A 633 17.42 19.96 -6.92
C GLU A 633 17.46 21.21 -7.81
N HIS A 634 16.53 22.14 -7.57
CA HIS A 634 16.56 23.45 -8.18
C HIS A 634 17.66 24.31 -7.53
N PRO A 635 18.55 24.98 -8.29
CA PRO A 635 19.69 25.69 -7.70
C PRO A 635 19.36 26.85 -6.78
N LEU A 636 18.20 27.49 -6.97
CA LEU A 636 17.72 28.58 -6.10
C LEU A 636 16.77 28.11 -4.99
N TYR A 637 16.02 27.03 -5.23
CA TYR A 637 15.00 26.53 -4.32
C TYR A 637 15.43 25.13 -3.86
N PRO A 638 16.22 25.00 -2.77
CA PRO A 638 16.85 23.73 -2.41
C PRO A 638 15.85 22.62 -2.06
N ASN A 639 14.60 22.98 -1.77
CA ASN A 639 13.53 22.04 -1.48
C ASN A 639 12.61 21.74 -2.67
N LEU A 640 12.86 22.32 -3.85
CA LEU A 640 12.14 21.98 -5.08
C LEU A 640 13.04 21.10 -5.95
N HIS A 641 12.55 19.94 -6.34
CA HIS A 641 13.26 18.97 -7.16
C HIS A 641 12.50 18.72 -8.47
N MET A 642 13.25 18.49 -9.53
CA MET A 642 12.72 18.08 -10.84
C MET A 642 12.89 16.57 -11.00
N MET A 643 11.86 15.94 -11.54
CA MET A 643 11.86 14.53 -11.92
C MET A 643 10.96 14.38 -13.17
N CYS A 644 11.42 14.92 -14.29
CA CYS A 644 10.61 15.06 -15.50
C CYS A 644 11.49 15.17 -16.76
N GLY A 645 10.88 15.18 -17.94
CA GLY A 645 11.59 15.31 -19.22
C GLY A 645 12.11 13.97 -19.74
N PHE A 646 11.50 12.85 -19.34
CA PHE A 646 11.97 11.51 -19.74
C PHE A 646 11.70 11.20 -21.21
N GLY A 647 10.76 11.91 -21.83
CA GLY A 647 10.36 11.63 -23.19
C GLY A 647 9.67 10.27 -23.29
N GLU A 648 9.90 9.57 -24.39
CA GLU A 648 9.32 8.22 -24.63
C GLU A 648 9.95 7.13 -23.74
N ARG A 649 10.91 7.50 -22.87
CA ARG A 649 11.66 6.61 -21.98
C ARG A 649 11.14 6.61 -20.54
N GLY A 650 10.02 7.29 -20.26
CA GLY A 650 9.45 7.36 -18.92
C GLY A 650 9.25 6.00 -18.27
N ALA A 651 8.68 5.03 -18.99
CA ALA A 651 8.43 3.69 -18.46
C ALA A 651 9.69 2.91 -18.08
N MET A 652 10.78 3.07 -18.85
CA MET A 652 12.04 2.34 -18.64
C MET A 652 13.00 3.02 -17.66
N HIS A 653 12.92 4.34 -17.45
CA HIS A 653 13.87 5.06 -16.58
C HIS A 653 13.29 5.51 -15.25
N SER A 654 11.96 5.63 -15.14
CA SER A 654 11.31 6.13 -13.91
C SER A 654 11.65 5.32 -12.66
N LEU A 655 11.74 3.99 -12.78
CA LEU A 655 12.03 3.09 -11.65
C LEU A 655 13.45 3.32 -11.10
N ALA A 656 14.44 3.36 -11.98
CA ALA A 656 15.82 3.65 -11.62
C ALA A 656 16.00 5.08 -11.09
N ALA A 657 15.33 6.05 -11.72
CA ALA A 657 15.39 7.45 -11.32
C ALA A 657 14.79 7.66 -9.91
N GLY A 658 13.64 7.06 -9.62
CA GLY A 658 13.01 7.10 -8.29
C GLY A 658 13.90 6.50 -7.20
N ARG A 659 14.55 5.35 -7.48
CA ARG A 659 15.52 4.74 -6.56
C ARG A 659 16.71 5.66 -6.29
N SER A 660 17.31 6.16 -7.36
CA SER A 660 18.48 7.06 -7.29
C SER A 660 18.14 8.36 -6.57
N TYR A 661 16.91 8.85 -6.70
CA TYR A 661 16.41 10.00 -5.94
C TYR A 661 16.31 9.69 -4.45
N ALA A 662 15.70 8.57 -4.08
CA ALA A 662 15.64 8.17 -2.67
C ALA A 662 17.04 8.04 -2.06
N GLU A 663 17.99 7.44 -2.80
CA GLU A 663 19.40 7.35 -2.39
C GLU A 663 20.02 8.74 -2.14
N LYS A 664 19.78 9.67 -3.06
CA LYS A 664 20.28 11.03 -2.93
C LYS A 664 19.70 11.76 -1.71
N ILE A 665 18.43 11.52 -1.37
CA ILE A 665 17.76 12.15 -0.22
C ILE A 665 18.23 11.57 1.11
N PHE A 666 18.34 10.25 1.24
CA PHE A 666 18.67 9.61 2.52
C PHE A 666 20.17 9.53 2.78
N GLU A 667 20.99 9.26 1.75
CA GLU A 667 22.44 9.10 1.88
C GLU A 667 23.23 10.33 1.44
N GLY A 668 22.58 11.33 0.85
CA GLY A 668 23.23 12.56 0.38
C GLY A 668 24.01 12.41 -0.93
N ALA A 669 24.06 11.21 -1.51
CA ALA A 669 24.73 10.91 -2.77
C ALA A 669 23.98 9.85 -3.58
N TYR A 670 24.17 9.85 -4.90
CA TYR A 670 23.73 8.74 -5.74
C TYR A 670 24.67 7.55 -5.52
N ILE A 671 24.13 6.37 -5.22
CA ILE A 671 24.94 5.19 -4.89
C ILE A 671 25.05 4.27 -6.11
N ASN A 672 23.91 3.88 -6.69
CA ASN A 672 23.88 2.87 -7.75
C ASN A 672 23.99 3.46 -9.15
N VAL A 673 23.24 4.52 -9.45
CA VAL A 673 23.31 5.22 -10.75
C VAL A 673 23.53 6.71 -10.52
N ASN A 674 24.65 7.25 -11.01
CA ASN A 674 25.02 8.64 -10.80
C ASN A 674 24.27 9.59 -11.76
N LEU A 675 23.15 10.15 -11.31
CA LEU A 675 22.30 11.01 -12.13
C LEU A 675 22.67 12.50 -12.09
N ARG A 676 23.83 12.90 -11.53
CA ARG A 676 24.24 14.32 -11.45
C ARG A 676 24.30 15.02 -12.81
N LYS A 677 24.58 14.28 -13.87
CA LYS A 677 24.61 14.80 -15.25
C LYS A 677 23.25 15.33 -15.72
N PHE A 678 22.15 14.84 -15.14
CA PHE A 678 20.79 15.25 -15.48
C PHE A 678 20.28 16.41 -14.61
N ASP A 679 21.14 17.04 -13.81
CA ASP A 679 20.79 18.21 -13.00
C ASP A 679 20.45 19.43 -13.86
N MET A 680 19.53 20.26 -13.39
CA MET A 680 19.13 21.50 -14.06
C MET A 680 20.28 22.52 -14.21
N ARG A 681 21.33 22.43 -13.38
CA ARG A 681 22.54 23.27 -13.47
C ARG A 681 23.17 23.26 -14.86
N ARG A 682 23.06 22.15 -15.60
CA ARG A 682 23.56 22.08 -16.99
C ARG A 682 22.79 23.03 -17.93
N ILE A 683 21.47 23.14 -17.74
CA ILE A 683 20.59 23.99 -18.53
C ILE A 683 20.93 25.46 -18.26
N ILE A 684 21.15 25.81 -17.00
CA ILE A 684 21.56 27.17 -16.59
C ILE A 684 22.93 27.53 -17.17
N LYS A 685 23.85 26.56 -17.25
CA LYS A 685 25.18 26.74 -17.86
C LYS A 685 25.19 26.64 -19.39
N MET A 686 24.05 26.36 -20.03
CA MET A 686 23.94 26.08 -21.46
C MET A 686 24.83 24.91 -21.94
N ASP A 687 25.05 23.92 -21.09
CA ASP A 687 25.83 22.72 -21.38
C ASP A 687 24.95 21.62 -22.00
N ARG A 688 25.20 21.29 -23.27
CA ARG A 688 24.43 20.32 -24.07
C ARG A 688 25.14 18.99 -24.29
N SER A 689 26.10 18.61 -23.45
CA SER A 689 26.87 17.38 -23.61
C SER A 689 26.08 16.06 -23.57
N PHE A 690 24.75 16.11 -23.38
CA PHE A 690 23.86 14.95 -23.19
C PHE A 690 22.77 14.81 -24.26
N ALA A 691 22.89 15.55 -25.37
CA ALA A 691 22.04 15.34 -26.54
C ALA A 691 22.44 14.00 -27.21
N GLU A 692 21.50 13.06 -27.27
CA GLU A 692 21.64 11.82 -28.06
C GLU A 692 21.43 12.06 -29.55
#